data_AF-J3AP56-F1
#
_entry.id   AF-J3AP56-F1
#
_cell.length_a   1.000
_cell.length_b   1.000
_cell.length_c   1.000
_cell.angle_alpha   90.00
_cell.angle_beta   90.00
_cell.angle_gamma   90.00
#
_symmetry.space_group_name_H-M   'P 1'
#
loop_
_entity.id
_entity.type
_entity.pdbx_description
1 polymer ?
#
loop_
_entity_poly.entity_id
_entity_poly.type
_entity_poly.pdbx_seq_one_letter_code
_entity_poly.pdbx_strand_id
1 'polypeptide(L)'
;PKPLEWRLADLASAGAPERLILQLFDGPATSPDDSGFEQFEIATDPGGLSDLVLRIEDLPHGADRRLALLSGATLLHSVDIDAEERFCWFRLILETTKAVAASFSFAEPDGRRPAGASAPLLLLAPEAPGIWAGARSAPVKVRAGAPRVGYADFVRWMANADLKALAYPGVDPDAIDEFHSILAIANRMRHLSTELSQHLDTLPDPAVAAIRLELHQTDTLSGALQRPAAQTFDLTNSLALFLTTDIGGHHPPTWTPQTLLERIFRPLDDRFSFDVTIAPDTTLALSRRFLATVPAGCVAELGMHAVVRQAHFQGADGHPSVFHPGLLQHALRATADAVVFTASALRIETMFDGIATLSANDHAGATALAGAMIEAVPIANTRRFDIMSKSTVSAADRNAWRLIGEIDVITQRWRPSGRPIYNLISPRAHAAGRSDDPHPAVPLVAQPGEALAQFEREAFFDRPDIDAHSITQRMSPLPSRTVLQEHPWDAPSATYFRHRFRLRSRYAGALKSQQSVDAWRDETAHLATAVSGWTMRVAMLADLSRLMLTRPQLRALIPLTTTPAGESGRQPAPPVAAVLQEPPFARGGLADRIAAEIKTGFGYGFPPSEDERDQPPVEIRDARKEAGPNPNLDYKPFSAETALGLSLRSEGPVGLTFDSADAPAPAYANALLLLRPVSLFGNEPPLQEALAGVALRRYIDPAWLTGAVRKQESSAQPLLLDTSRCWWVDLASTSEPVSYQIATARPVPVFEMVRTAANGRDAAEGAASDRISINVWKAAIDGVAGHKQPTVEVARMDAGHADGLAFLHQQIAAGHYSTSILARPGSVGTERGDTDAPLMLCSFEWQVPRSKSEGELEEPPTDQPPPPVMLLVSAPEGNALARETMASATTALKWTQISRDFNKVNLLSADADGPAVAQQDAALLTARVEKNGKVVFTQSGSDEDVTLCASTARNRHSAHLQRHIALIASGFLEELGQPAELFSRATTVAGRSPMFPGMPSVPEQALRVVEFETPAAILCAQHVTASPRYRSAYIDFVSTDYRKPNKLLLTLRFTGRPEKSFTRVRLLVSQPTVGPDVHAPDRIECALDSERSPLALYSLLETDGTVTAWLDHADGKPSLLTKTRHTLELDGKSPGFFVRLETDPTNDELWVDLSCLHGPIGGEIRPDRQALAFDFNWLFSPLQADEPAALVSPAGLARMTEAQARIITVSPPIPIVRTSG
;
A
#
# COMPACT_ATOMS: atom_id res chain seq x y z
N PRO A 1 17.95 28.21 36.26
CA PRO A 1 19.39 27.93 36.01
C PRO A 1 19.59 26.43 35.79
N LYS A 2 20.19 26.01 34.66
CA LYS A 2 20.60 24.60 34.52
C LYS A 2 21.71 24.34 35.55
N PRO A 3 21.69 23.22 36.30
CA PRO A 3 22.78 22.87 37.19
C PRO A 3 24.08 22.79 36.39
N LEU A 4 25.17 23.30 36.95
CA LEU A 4 26.51 23.07 36.42
C LEU A 4 26.84 21.59 36.63
N GLU A 5 26.76 20.82 35.55
CA GLU A 5 26.96 19.38 35.54
C GLU A 5 28.11 19.02 34.60
N TRP A 6 29.04 18.22 35.10
CA TRP A 6 30.08 17.56 34.32
C TRP A 6 29.88 16.05 34.42
N ARG A 7 29.87 15.34 33.29
CA ARG A 7 29.57 13.90 33.25
C ARG A 7 30.59 13.13 32.44
N LEU A 8 31.24 12.12 33.00
CA LEU A 8 31.92 11.06 32.26
C LEU A 8 30.94 9.89 32.09
N ALA A 9 30.59 9.56 30.86
CA ALA A 9 29.71 8.44 30.56
C ALA A 9 30.49 7.26 29.98
N ASP A 10 29.95 6.06 30.17
CA ASP A 10 30.47 4.80 29.65
C ASP A 10 31.91 4.53 30.05
N LEU A 11 32.18 4.75 31.34
CA LEU A 11 33.43 4.34 31.95
C LEU A 11 33.59 2.83 31.81
N ALA A 12 34.76 2.44 31.32
CA ALA A 12 35.19 1.06 31.37
C ALA A 12 36.64 1.03 31.88
N SER A 13 36.89 0.17 32.87
CA SER A 13 38.23 -0.01 33.44
C SER A 13 38.97 -1.16 32.78
N ALA A 14 40.26 -0.99 32.55
CA ALA A 14 41.19 -2.07 32.25
C ALA A 14 42.13 -2.29 33.44
N GLY A 15 42.41 -3.55 33.78
CA GLY A 15 43.25 -3.89 34.93
C GLY A 15 42.44 -4.15 36.22
N ALA A 16 43.09 -4.00 37.38
CA ALA A 16 42.46 -4.12 38.69
C ALA A 16 42.71 -2.83 39.48
N PRO A 17 41.96 -1.75 39.19
CA PRO A 17 42.06 -0.51 39.96
C PRO A 17 41.63 -0.78 41.40
N GLU A 18 42.39 -0.28 42.38
CA GLU A 18 42.09 -0.53 43.80
C GLU A 18 41.40 0.66 44.45
N ARG A 19 41.79 1.89 44.08
CA ARG A 19 41.16 3.11 44.59
C ARG A 19 40.94 4.11 43.47
N LEU A 20 39.82 4.82 43.55
CA LEU A 20 39.57 6.02 42.77
C LEU A 20 39.38 7.17 43.76
N ILE A 21 40.20 8.21 43.59
CA ILE A 21 40.26 9.36 44.48
C ILE A 21 39.87 10.61 43.70
N LEU A 22 38.98 11.42 44.27
CA LEU A 22 38.66 12.76 43.78
C LEU A 22 39.29 13.79 44.71
N GLN A 23 40.17 14.63 44.19
CA GLN A 23 40.73 15.78 44.91
C GLN A 23 40.10 17.07 44.38
N LEU A 24 39.82 18.02 45.28
CA LEU A 24 39.29 19.33 44.97
C LEU A 24 40.29 20.43 45.31
N PHE A 25 40.34 21.46 44.47
CA PHE A 25 41.24 22.58 44.60
C PHE A 25 40.51 23.91 44.36
N ASP A 26 40.85 24.91 45.16
CA ASP A 26 40.41 26.31 45.10
C ASP A 26 41.18 27.10 44.01
N GLY A 27 42.27 26.51 43.50
CA GLY A 27 43.06 26.99 42.37
C GLY A 27 43.67 25.85 41.55
N PRO A 28 44.49 26.14 40.52
CA PRO A 28 45.21 25.10 39.79
C PRO A 28 46.20 24.38 40.72
N ALA A 29 46.21 23.05 40.66
CA ALA A 29 47.09 22.21 41.48
C ALA A 29 48.57 22.56 41.28
N THR A 30 49.30 22.71 42.39
CA THR A 30 50.69 23.19 42.39
C THR A 30 51.71 22.09 42.04
N SER A 31 51.32 20.82 42.23
CA SER A 31 52.12 19.65 41.88
C SER A 31 51.23 18.40 41.66
N PRO A 32 51.77 17.27 41.17
CA PRO A 32 51.03 16.03 41.03
C PRO A 32 50.62 15.39 42.37
N ASP A 33 51.37 15.67 43.44
CA ASP A 33 51.12 15.15 44.79
C ASP A 33 50.37 16.15 45.68
N ASP A 34 49.93 17.28 45.11
CA ASP A 34 49.11 18.27 45.78
C ASP A 34 47.77 17.64 46.17
N SER A 35 47.46 17.58 47.47
CA SER A 35 46.24 17.00 48.01
C SER A 35 45.01 17.89 47.83
N GLY A 36 45.20 19.15 47.42
CA GLY A 36 44.13 20.14 47.39
C GLY A 36 43.62 20.49 48.79
N PHE A 37 42.43 21.10 48.85
CA PHE A 37 41.79 21.43 50.13
C PHE A 37 40.90 20.29 50.64
N GLU A 38 40.43 19.41 49.75
CA GLU A 38 39.59 18.25 50.09
C GLU A 38 39.91 17.04 49.19
N GLN A 39 39.83 15.83 49.76
CA GLN A 39 40.11 14.57 49.08
C GLN A 39 39.12 13.47 49.49
N PHE A 40 38.53 12.79 48.50
CA PHE A 40 37.55 11.73 48.72
C PHE A 40 37.97 10.44 48.04
N GLU A 41 37.98 9.34 48.80
CA GLU A 41 38.05 7.99 48.26
C GLU A 41 36.63 7.53 47.88
N ILE A 42 36.44 7.14 46.63
CA ILE A 42 35.15 6.67 46.14
C ILE A 42 34.94 5.23 46.63
N ALA A 43 34.02 5.04 47.58
CA ALA A 43 33.80 3.77 48.30
C ALA A 43 33.22 2.61 47.45
N THR A 44 33.07 2.79 46.13
CA THR A 44 32.58 1.76 45.21
C THR A 44 33.74 1.11 44.48
N ASP A 45 33.60 -0.17 44.11
CA ASP A 45 34.58 -0.87 43.27
C ASP A 45 34.82 -0.04 42.00
N PRO A 46 36.04 0.52 41.80
CA PRO A 46 36.31 1.38 40.65
C PRO A 46 36.08 0.65 39.32
N GLY A 47 36.15 -0.68 39.30
CA GLY A 47 35.88 -1.49 38.12
C GLY A 47 34.39 -1.64 37.76
N GLY A 48 33.47 -1.32 38.66
CA GLY A 48 32.02 -1.41 38.46
C GLY A 48 31.33 -0.11 38.03
N LEU A 49 32.08 0.99 37.91
CA LEU A 49 31.53 2.30 37.55
C LEU A 49 31.23 2.37 36.05
N SER A 50 29.98 2.71 35.70
CA SER A 50 29.54 2.90 34.32
C SER A 50 29.49 4.37 33.90
N ASP A 51 29.26 5.29 34.84
CA ASP A 51 29.35 6.73 34.65
C ASP A 51 29.71 7.47 35.95
N LEU A 52 30.22 8.69 35.81
CA LEU A 52 30.54 9.62 36.90
C LEU A 52 29.97 11.00 36.56
N VAL A 53 29.14 11.55 37.43
CA VAL A 53 28.52 12.87 37.27
C VAL A 53 28.91 13.74 38.45
N LEU A 54 29.60 14.85 38.20
CA LEU A 54 29.82 15.93 39.14
C LEU A 54 28.75 16.99 38.91
N ARG A 55 27.90 17.23 39.90
CA ARG A 55 26.80 18.19 39.85
C ARG A 55 26.94 19.19 40.99
N ILE A 56 26.88 20.48 40.67
CA ILE A 56 26.77 21.53 41.69
C ILE A 56 25.27 21.82 41.90
N GLU A 57 24.83 21.71 43.15
CA GLU A 57 23.47 21.96 43.62
C GLU A 57 23.46 23.19 44.52
N ASP A 58 22.50 24.10 44.32
CA ASP A 58 22.29 25.23 45.23
C ASP A 58 21.50 24.74 46.46
N LEU A 59 22.00 24.97 47.69
CA LEU A 59 21.29 24.56 48.91
C LEU A 59 20.21 25.59 49.30
N PRO A 60 19.11 25.18 49.97
CA PRO A 60 17.94 26.02 50.26
C PRO A 60 18.19 27.24 51.17
N HIS A 61 19.39 27.44 51.71
CA HIS A 61 19.69 28.48 52.71
C HIS A 61 20.66 29.58 52.26
N GLY A 62 20.93 29.68 50.95
CA GLY A 62 21.39 30.93 50.34
C GLY A 62 22.85 31.35 50.58
N ALA A 63 23.64 30.56 51.32
CA ALA A 63 25.06 30.82 51.55
C ALA A 63 25.99 29.64 51.18
N ASP A 64 25.44 28.46 50.90
CA ASP A 64 26.23 27.26 50.60
C ASP A 64 25.74 26.57 49.32
N ARG A 65 26.66 26.03 48.54
CA ARG A 65 26.39 25.09 47.43
C ARG A 65 26.87 23.71 47.82
N ARG A 66 26.39 22.68 47.13
CA ARG A 66 26.85 21.30 47.30
C ARG A 66 27.40 20.75 45.99
N LEU A 67 28.63 20.27 46.00
CA LEU A 67 29.17 19.44 44.93
C LEU A 67 28.81 17.98 45.21
N ALA A 68 27.94 17.41 44.38
CA ALA A 68 27.53 16.02 44.43
C ALA A 68 28.23 15.20 43.35
N LEU A 69 28.86 14.09 43.74
CA LEU A 69 29.41 13.09 42.84
C LEU A 69 28.44 11.90 42.77
N LEU A 70 27.97 11.57 41.58
CA LEU A 70 26.96 10.54 41.34
C LEU A 70 27.46 9.50 40.33
N SER A 71 26.97 8.27 40.43
CA SER A 71 27.01 7.26 39.37
C SER A 71 25.59 6.77 39.11
N GLY A 72 25.09 6.98 37.90
CA GLY A 72 23.68 6.91 37.56
C GLY A 72 22.85 7.86 38.44
N ALA A 73 21.93 7.29 39.21
CA ALA A 73 21.14 8.00 40.22
C ALA A 73 21.71 7.89 41.65
N THR A 74 22.80 7.14 41.83
CA THR A 74 23.40 6.87 43.14
C THR A 74 24.39 7.97 43.52
N LEU A 75 24.17 8.62 44.66
CA LEU A 75 25.13 9.56 45.23
C LEU A 75 26.33 8.77 45.79
N LEU A 76 27.51 8.99 45.21
CA LEU A 76 28.76 8.41 45.68
C LEU A 76 29.36 9.24 46.81
N HIS A 77 29.33 10.57 46.68
CA HIS A 77 29.85 11.50 47.68
C HIS A 77 29.24 12.90 47.52
N SER A 78 29.27 13.73 48.55
CA SER A 78 28.93 15.16 48.43
C SER A 78 29.67 16.02 49.44
N VAL A 79 30.07 17.22 49.03
CA VAL A 79 30.71 18.22 49.90
C VAL A 79 30.04 19.58 49.72
N ASP A 80 29.91 20.32 50.81
CA ASP A 80 29.38 21.69 50.77
C ASP A 80 30.56 22.65 50.44
N ILE A 81 30.35 23.55 49.47
CA ILE A 81 31.33 24.54 48.98
C ILE A 81 30.78 25.96 49.16
N ASP A 82 31.66 26.93 49.37
CA ASP A 82 31.30 28.33 49.61
C ASP A 82 30.50 28.91 48.42
N ALA A 83 29.42 29.66 48.69
CA ALA A 83 28.61 30.30 47.67
C ALA A 83 29.38 31.33 46.81
N GLU A 84 30.48 31.90 47.31
CA GLU A 84 31.32 32.83 46.54
C GLU A 84 32.19 32.13 45.48
N GLU A 85 32.49 30.84 45.64
CA GLU A 85 33.27 30.09 44.67
C GLU A 85 32.46 29.80 43.40
N ARG A 86 32.87 30.45 42.30
CA ARG A 86 32.27 30.25 40.96
C ARG A 86 32.90 29.12 40.18
N PHE A 87 34.09 28.67 40.58
CA PHE A 87 34.89 27.68 39.89
C PHE A 87 35.62 26.82 40.92
N CYS A 88 35.57 25.50 40.75
CA CYS A 88 36.42 24.56 41.48
C CYS A 88 37.25 23.76 40.46
N TRP A 89 38.47 23.44 40.81
CA TRP A 89 39.29 22.50 40.06
C TRP A 89 39.17 21.13 40.73
N PHE A 90 39.19 20.07 39.93
CA PHE A 90 39.18 18.72 40.46
C PHE A 90 40.15 17.82 39.72
N ARG A 91 40.71 16.85 40.44
CA ARG A 91 41.61 15.82 39.90
C ARG A 91 41.06 14.45 40.26
N LEU A 92 40.94 13.59 39.26
CA LEU A 92 40.63 12.16 39.46
C LEU A 92 41.93 11.38 39.43
N ILE A 93 42.21 10.63 40.49
CA ILE A 93 43.41 9.81 40.64
C ILE A 93 42.99 8.34 40.73
N LEU A 94 43.58 7.52 39.88
CA LEU A 94 43.43 6.07 39.91
C LEU A 94 44.69 5.45 40.54
N GLU A 95 44.55 4.83 41.71
CA GLU A 95 45.67 4.18 42.40
C GLU A 95 45.65 2.65 42.23
N THR A 96 46.85 2.08 42.17
CA THR A 96 47.09 0.62 42.11
C THR A 96 48.26 0.26 43.02
N THR A 97 48.10 -0.65 44.00
CA THR A 97 49.21 -1.06 44.90
C THR A 97 50.06 -2.20 44.36
N LYS A 98 49.61 -2.90 43.31
CA LYS A 98 50.37 -3.96 42.63
C LYS A 98 51.07 -3.37 41.41
N ALA A 99 52.16 -3.99 40.96
CA ALA A 99 52.89 -3.64 39.72
C ALA A 99 52.05 -3.81 38.42
N VAL A 100 50.72 -3.85 38.53
CA VAL A 100 49.74 -4.03 37.46
C VAL A 100 49.10 -2.67 37.17
N ALA A 101 49.40 -2.11 36.00
CA ALA A 101 48.83 -0.84 35.58
C ALA A 101 47.32 -0.96 35.31
N ALA A 102 46.57 0.10 35.62
CA ALA A 102 45.14 0.23 35.36
C ALA A 102 44.86 1.50 34.55
N SER A 103 43.77 1.51 33.81
CA SER A 103 43.34 2.67 33.01
C SER A 103 41.82 2.73 32.90
N PHE A 104 41.28 3.94 32.73
CA PHE A 104 39.90 4.14 32.31
C PHE A 104 39.84 4.54 30.83
N SER A 105 38.87 4.00 30.13
CA SER A 105 38.48 4.39 28.76
C SER A 105 37.10 5.03 28.82
N PHE A 106 36.86 5.97 27.90
CA PHE A 106 35.64 6.77 27.82
C PHE A 106 35.18 6.88 26.37
N ALA A 107 33.87 7.07 26.18
CA ALA A 107 33.24 7.12 24.86
C ALA A 107 33.58 8.34 23.98
N GLU A 108 34.02 9.46 24.57
CA GLU A 108 34.33 10.71 23.85
C GLU A 108 35.72 11.25 24.23
N PRO A 109 36.82 10.66 23.73
CA PRO A 109 38.16 11.17 24.02
C PRO A 109 38.43 12.54 23.35
N ASP A 110 37.78 12.85 22.22
CA ASP A 110 38.07 14.05 21.42
C ASP A 110 37.42 15.34 21.94
N GLY A 111 36.25 15.24 22.58
CA GLY A 111 35.52 16.39 23.12
C GLY A 111 36.19 16.99 24.36
N ARG A 112 37.18 16.29 24.93
CA ARG A 112 37.78 16.59 26.23
C ARG A 112 39.28 16.30 26.22
N ARG A 113 39.99 16.88 25.23
CA ARG A 113 41.45 16.80 25.15
C ARG A 113 42.06 17.09 26.53
N PRO A 114 42.93 16.21 27.06
CA PRO A 114 43.85 16.62 28.12
C PRO A 114 44.58 17.86 27.62
N ALA A 115 44.58 18.94 28.41
CA ALA A 115 45.19 20.19 28.00
C ALA A 115 46.65 19.96 27.56
N GLY A 116 46.95 20.18 26.27
CA GLY A 116 48.31 20.46 25.82
C GLY A 116 48.90 19.65 24.65
N ALA A 117 48.38 18.48 24.26
CA ALA A 117 49.00 17.68 23.18
C ALA A 117 48.08 17.47 21.97
N SER A 118 48.52 17.92 20.79
CA SER A 118 47.92 17.57 19.50
C SER A 118 48.41 16.18 19.09
N ALA A 119 47.61 15.13 19.30
CA ALA A 119 47.95 13.77 18.89
C ALA A 119 47.48 13.52 17.43
N PRO A 120 48.39 13.28 16.47
CA PRO A 120 47.99 12.86 15.12
C PRO A 120 47.34 11.46 15.15
N LEU A 121 46.44 11.19 14.21
CA LEU A 121 45.76 9.90 14.04
C LEU A 121 46.51 9.01 13.03
N LEU A 122 46.91 7.82 13.47
CA LEU A 122 47.42 6.74 12.64
C LEU A 122 46.34 5.67 12.47
N LEU A 123 45.91 5.43 11.23
CA LEU A 123 44.98 4.34 10.89
C LEU A 123 45.76 3.12 10.39
N LEU A 124 45.56 1.97 11.03
CA LEU A 124 46.21 0.70 10.70
C LEU A 124 45.19 -0.32 10.19
N ALA A 125 45.56 -1.09 9.17
CA ALA A 125 44.76 -2.24 8.72
C ALA A 125 45.32 -3.53 9.33
N PRO A 126 44.53 -4.38 9.98
CA PRO A 126 45.02 -5.68 10.45
C PRO A 126 45.49 -6.57 9.29
N GLU A 127 46.49 -7.43 9.54
CA GLU A 127 46.99 -8.42 8.57
C GLU A 127 45.93 -9.50 8.34
N ALA A 128 44.99 -9.21 7.44
CA ALA A 128 44.01 -10.16 6.92
C ALA A 128 44.10 -10.19 5.39
N PRO A 129 44.55 -11.31 4.78
CA PRO A 129 44.71 -11.38 3.33
C PRO A 129 43.37 -11.20 2.63
N GLY A 130 43.32 -10.29 1.65
CA GLY A 130 42.17 -10.09 0.77
C GLY A 130 41.11 -9.07 1.23
N ILE A 131 41.12 -8.62 2.49
CA ILE A 131 40.05 -7.74 3.03
C ILE A 131 40.30 -6.25 2.75
N TRP A 132 41.53 -5.76 2.91
CA TRP A 132 41.84 -4.32 2.85
C TRP A 132 42.46 -3.89 1.52
N ALA A 133 42.14 -2.67 1.06
CA ALA A 133 42.65 -2.05 -0.15
C ALA A 133 44.05 -1.41 0.08
N GLY A 134 45.07 -1.88 -0.65
CA GLY A 134 46.44 -1.34 -0.64
C GLY A 134 47.39 -1.88 0.46
N ALA A 135 48.63 -1.37 0.49
CA ALA A 135 49.71 -1.74 1.43
C ALA A 135 49.56 -1.11 2.84
N ARG A 136 48.33 -1.04 3.37
CA ARG A 136 48.01 -0.42 4.68
C ARG A 136 48.19 -1.36 5.88
N SER A 137 48.57 -2.61 5.62
CA SER A 137 48.77 -3.66 6.63
C SER A 137 50.21 -3.75 7.13
N ALA A 138 51.14 -2.97 6.56
CA ALA A 138 52.55 -3.03 6.95
C ALA A 138 52.78 -2.34 8.31
N PRO A 139 53.63 -2.90 9.18
CA PRO A 139 54.09 -2.19 10.38
C PRO A 139 54.65 -0.81 10.04
N VAL A 140 54.21 0.20 10.79
CA VAL A 140 54.65 1.58 10.61
C VAL A 140 55.79 1.85 11.59
N LYS A 141 56.95 2.24 11.07
CA LYS A 141 58.07 2.69 11.90
C LYS A 141 57.99 4.20 12.09
N VAL A 142 57.94 4.63 13.34
CA VAL A 142 57.95 6.03 13.76
C VAL A 142 59.24 6.28 14.52
N ARG A 143 60.07 7.21 14.03
CA ARG A 143 61.27 7.65 14.76
C ARG A 143 60.85 8.70 15.80
N ALA A 144 61.09 8.43 17.07
CA ALA A 144 60.83 9.32 18.18
C ALA A 144 62.14 9.96 18.65
N GLY A 145 62.15 11.28 18.80
CA GLY A 145 63.28 12.03 19.37
C GLY A 145 63.03 12.36 20.84
N ALA A 146 64.06 12.30 21.68
CA ALA A 146 64.03 12.85 23.02
C ALA A 146 63.90 14.39 22.98
N PRO A 147 63.39 15.05 24.05
CA PRO A 147 63.33 16.50 24.15
C PRO A 147 64.68 17.17 23.85
N ARG A 148 64.59 18.33 23.20
CA ARG A 148 65.73 19.06 22.66
C ARG A 148 65.83 20.46 23.27
N VAL A 149 67.04 20.96 23.42
CA VAL A 149 67.37 22.31 23.88
C VAL A 149 68.32 23.01 22.90
N GLY A 150 68.28 24.33 22.86
CA GLY A 150 69.23 25.10 22.07
C GLY A 150 70.63 25.10 22.69
N TYR A 151 71.63 25.36 21.86
CA TYR A 151 73.05 25.47 22.28
C TYR A 151 73.26 26.32 23.54
N ALA A 152 72.58 27.46 23.67
CA ALA A 152 72.74 28.35 24.82
C ALA A 152 72.31 27.69 26.15
N ASP A 153 71.19 26.97 26.14
CA ASP A 153 70.66 26.32 27.35
C ASP A 153 71.45 25.05 27.68
N PHE A 154 71.89 24.31 26.65
CA PHE A 154 72.81 23.18 26.83
C PHE A 154 74.12 23.62 27.50
N VAL A 155 74.74 24.71 27.03
CA VAL A 155 75.98 25.23 27.63
C VAL A 155 75.75 25.77 29.03
N ARG A 156 74.62 26.43 29.29
CA ARG A 156 74.25 26.90 30.64
C ARG A 156 74.10 25.75 31.63
N TRP A 157 73.48 24.65 31.21
CA TRP A 157 73.37 23.43 32.02
C TRP A 157 74.76 22.90 32.40
N MET A 158 75.64 22.80 31.42
CA MET A 158 76.99 22.23 31.58
C MET A 158 77.97 23.18 32.28
N ALA A 159 77.60 24.44 32.52
CA ALA A 159 78.40 25.38 33.32
C ALA A 159 78.34 25.08 34.82
N ASN A 160 77.34 24.32 35.28
CA ASN A 160 77.29 23.80 36.65
C ASN A 160 78.11 22.51 36.75
N ALA A 161 79.12 22.50 37.62
CA ALA A 161 80.06 21.38 37.74
C ALA A 161 79.38 20.05 38.15
N ASP A 162 78.38 20.11 39.02
CA ASP A 162 77.65 18.93 39.50
C ASP A 162 76.76 18.36 38.38
N LEU A 163 76.06 19.22 37.64
CA LEU A 163 75.25 18.81 36.49
C LEU A 163 76.10 18.30 35.32
N LYS A 164 77.29 18.88 35.10
CA LYS A 164 78.29 18.41 34.12
C LYS A 164 78.80 17.02 34.50
N ALA A 165 79.15 16.79 35.77
CA ALA A 165 79.57 15.48 36.27
C ALA A 165 78.45 14.44 36.16
N LEU A 166 77.20 14.86 36.38
CA LEU A 166 76.01 14.02 36.25
C LEU A 166 75.71 13.60 34.81
N ALA A 167 75.97 14.49 33.84
CA ALA A 167 75.75 14.23 32.41
C ALA A 167 76.85 13.36 31.77
N TYR A 168 78.06 13.38 32.34
CA TYR A 168 79.23 12.65 31.83
C TYR A 168 79.89 11.73 32.88
N PRO A 169 79.14 10.78 33.49
CA PRO A 169 79.69 9.93 34.53
C PRO A 169 80.85 9.07 34.00
N GLY A 170 82.02 9.17 34.67
CA GLY A 170 83.18 8.32 34.38
C GLY A 170 83.91 8.61 33.06
N VAL A 171 83.62 9.74 32.39
CA VAL A 171 84.34 10.17 31.17
C VAL A 171 85.56 11.02 31.55
N ASP A 172 86.64 10.88 30.79
CA ASP A 172 87.86 11.70 30.92
C ASP A 172 87.54 13.20 30.76
N PRO A 173 87.89 14.07 31.74
CA PRO A 173 87.68 15.51 31.66
C PRO A 173 88.18 16.14 30.36
N ASP A 174 89.31 15.67 29.82
CA ASP A 174 89.89 16.19 28.58
C ASP A 174 88.98 15.94 27.36
N ALA A 175 88.32 14.77 27.30
CA ALA A 175 87.39 14.42 26.24
C ALA A 175 86.08 15.25 26.31
N ILE A 176 85.65 15.60 27.54
CA ILE A 176 84.48 16.46 27.74
C ILE A 176 84.80 17.88 27.25
N ASP A 177 85.93 18.45 27.67
CA ASP A 177 86.33 19.80 27.28
C ASP A 177 86.61 19.93 25.78
N GLU A 178 87.12 18.87 25.16
CA GLU A 178 87.23 18.78 23.71
C GLU A 178 85.85 18.82 23.02
N PHE A 179 84.88 18.02 23.46
CA PHE A 179 83.54 18.03 22.88
C PHE A 179 82.87 19.40 22.98
N HIS A 180 83.00 20.08 24.13
CA HIS A 180 82.52 21.45 24.29
C HIS A 180 83.24 22.45 23.36
N SER A 181 84.54 22.25 23.12
CA SER A 181 85.30 23.06 22.15
C SER A 181 84.80 22.83 20.71
N ILE A 182 84.47 21.59 20.35
CA ILE A 182 83.87 21.24 19.05
C ILE A 182 82.48 21.88 18.90
N LEU A 183 81.62 21.83 19.93
CA LEU A 183 80.32 22.50 19.91
C LEU A 183 80.46 24.03 19.79
N ALA A 184 81.46 24.63 20.45
CA ALA A 184 81.73 26.06 20.33
C ALA A 184 82.22 26.44 18.92
N ILE A 185 83.05 25.61 18.28
CA ILE A 185 83.44 25.77 16.86
C ILE A 185 82.20 25.67 15.97
N ALA A 186 81.36 24.66 16.16
CA ALA A 186 80.12 24.50 15.41
C ALA A 186 79.20 25.72 15.53
N ASN A 187 79.03 26.28 16.74
CA ASN A 187 78.22 27.46 16.96
C ASN A 187 78.77 28.72 16.26
N ARG A 188 80.11 28.89 16.20
CA ARG A 188 80.73 29.97 15.40
C ARG A 188 80.48 29.77 13.89
N MET A 189 80.42 28.53 13.44
CA MET A 189 80.18 28.15 12.04
C MET A 189 78.68 28.04 11.68
N ARG A 190 77.76 28.26 12.62
CA ARG A 190 76.30 28.17 12.45
C ARG A 190 75.76 28.91 11.22
N HIS A 191 76.32 30.08 10.90
CA HIS A 191 75.89 30.91 9.76
C HIS A 191 76.27 30.32 8.39
N LEU A 192 77.17 29.32 8.35
CA LEU A 192 77.66 28.69 7.13
C LEU A 192 76.76 27.53 6.65
N SER A 193 75.85 27.02 7.49
CA SER A 193 74.92 25.93 7.14
C SER A 193 73.64 25.97 7.97
N THR A 194 72.49 25.96 7.28
CA THR A 194 71.17 25.90 7.92
C THR A 194 70.95 24.58 8.67
N GLU A 195 71.39 23.44 8.11
CA GLU A 195 71.27 22.12 8.75
C GLU A 195 72.10 22.05 10.05
N LEU A 196 73.32 22.61 10.03
CA LEU A 196 74.15 22.73 11.24
C LEU A 196 73.50 23.61 12.31
N SER A 197 72.91 24.73 11.89
CA SER A 197 72.14 25.61 12.78
C SER A 197 70.97 24.88 13.43
N GLN A 198 70.23 24.07 12.66
CA GLN A 198 69.09 23.31 13.18
C GLN A 198 69.55 22.31 14.25
N HIS A 199 70.60 21.52 13.98
CA HIS A 199 71.12 20.57 14.96
C HIS A 199 71.67 21.23 16.24
N LEU A 200 72.24 22.42 16.13
CA LEU A 200 72.67 23.22 17.31
C LEU A 200 71.50 23.78 18.11
N ASP A 201 70.38 24.08 17.45
CA ASP A 201 69.14 24.50 18.11
C ASP A 201 68.36 23.29 18.68
N THR A 202 68.75 22.06 18.33
CA THR A 202 68.13 20.81 18.78
C THR A 202 69.11 19.85 19.45
N LEU A 203 69.96 20.35 20.35
CA LEU A 203 70.82 19.48 21.16
C LEU A 203 69.99 18.66 22.15
N PRO A 204 70.47 17.49 22.62
CA PRO A 204 69.77 16.72 23.64
C PRO A 204 69.58 17.50 24.94
N ASP A 205 68.39 17.43 25.54
CA ASP A 205 68.15 18.02 26.86
C ASP A 205 68.78 17.14 27.96
N PRO A 206 69.85 17.61 28.65
CA PRO A 206 70.50 16.83 29.70
C PRO A 206 69.65 16.71 30.98
N ALA A 207 68.57 17.48 31.11
CA ALA A 207 67.65 17.37 32.24
C ALA A 207 66.76 16.12 32.18
N VAL A 208 66.57 15.56 30.98
CA VAL A 208 65.70 14.43 30.74
C VAL A 208 66.48 13.14 30.95
N ALA A 209 66.20 12.47 32.06
CA ALA A 209 66.88 11.22 32.43
C ALA A 209 66.37 10.03 31.64
N ALA A 210 65.10 10.04 31.22
CA ALA A 210 64.52 8.96 30.43
C ALA A 210 63.26 9.42 29.67
N ILE A 211 62.86 8.65 28.66
CA ILE A 211 61.57 8.77 27.99
C ILE A 211 60.70 7.58 28.39
N ARG A 212 59.54 7.85 28.97
CA ARG A 212 58.54 6.84 29.32
C ARG A 212 57.48 6.78 28.22
N LEU A 213 57.41 5.64 27.56
CA LEU A 213 56.38 5.31 26.57
C LEU A 213 55.24 4.61 27.28
N GLU A 214 54.01 5.06 27.02
CA GLU A 214 52.81 4.44 27.55
C GLU A 214 51.82 4.19 26.44
N LEU A 215 51.41 2.94 26.29
CA LEU A 215 50.36 2.52 25.40
C LEU A 215 49.14 2.15 26.23
N HIS A 216 48.06 2.90 26.06
CA HIS A 216 46.80 2.62 26.74
C HIS A 216 45.64 2.70 25.75
N GLN A 217 44.62 1.89 25.99
CA GLN A 217 43.42 1.86 25.18
C GLN A 217 42.51 3.02 25.59
N THR A 218 42.19 3.90 24.65
CA THR A 218 41.30 5.05 24.88
C THR A 218 39.87 4.72 24.53
N ASP A 219 39.63 3.79 23.58
CA ASP A 219 38.29 3.41 23.11
C ASP A 219 38.28 2.02 22.45
N THR A 220 37.09 1.44 22.25
CA THR A 220 36.89 0.13 21.59
C THR A 220 35.60 0.06 20.77
N LEU A 221 35.70 -0.54 19.59
CA LEU A 221 34.59 -0.98 18.73
C LEU A 221 34.30 -2.48 18.90
N SER A 222 35.24 -3.27 19.43
CA SER A 222 35.10 -4.71 19.61
C SER A 222 36.02 -5.27 20.70
N GLY A 223 35.54 -6.25 21.47
CA GLY A 223 36.32 -6.91 22.52
C GLY A 223 36.42 -6.13 23.83
N ALA A 224 36.97 -6.78 24.86
CA ALA A 224 37.17 -6.18 26.18
C ALA A 224 38.40 -5.26 26.19
N LEU A 225 38.39 -4.26 27.09
CA LEU A 225 39.56 -3.41 27.31
C LEU A 225 40.76 -4.25 27.77
N GLN A 226 41.91 -3.97 27.16
CA GLN A 226 43.16 -4.64 27.50
C GLN A 226 44.04 -3.78 28.40
N ARG A 227 44.95 -4.43 29.15
CA ARG A 227 45.79 -3.75 30.14
C ARG A 227 46.75 -2.77 29.47
N PRO A 228 46.96 -1.57 30.04
CA PRO A 228 47.95 -0.64 29.52
C PRO A 228 49.37 -1.20 29.68
N ALA A 229 50.26 -0.81 28.78
CA ALA A 229 51.66 -1.22 28.77
C ALA A 229 52.58 0.00 28.81
N ALA A 230 53.68 -0.07 29.56
CA ALA A 230 54.66 1.00 29.65
C ALA A 230 56.09 0.46 29.46
N GLN A 231 56.94 1.25 28.83
CA GLN A 231 58.38 0.99 28.68
C GLN A 231 59.15 2.28 28.87
N THR A 232 60.38 2.17 29.37
CA THR A 232 61.24 3.33 29.60
C THR A 232 62.50 3.21 28.75
N PHE A 233 62.80 4.25 27.99
CA PHE A 233 64.05 4.45 27.29
C PHE A 233 64.97 5.32 28.16
N ASP A 234 65.98 4.69 28.77
CA ASP A 234 66.93 5.38 29.66
C ASP A 234 67.93 6.21 28.85
N LEU A 235 68.07 7.48 29.22
CA LEU A 235 68.98 8.45 28.60
C LEU A 235 70.13 8.86 29.53
N THR A 236 70.13 8.38 30.78
CA THR A 236 71.00 8.88 31.86
C THR A 236 72.50 8.89 31.51
N ASN A 237 72.97 7.90 30.74
CA ASN A 237 74.37 7.76 30.36
C ASN A 237 74.62 8.03 28.86
N SER A 238 73.61 8.50 28.11
CA SER A 238 73.68 8.58 26.65
C SER A 238 74.71 9.60 26.15
N LEU A 239 74.94 10.70 26.88
CA LEU A 239 75.99 11.67 26.58
C LEU A 239 77.39 11.12 26.89
N ALA A 240 77.59 10.46 28.03
CA ALA A 240 78.87 9.83 28.39
C ALA A 240 79.28 8.74 27.41
N LEU A 241 78.32 7.88 27.07
CA LEU A 241 78.52 6.81 26.14
C LEU A 241 78.80 7.37 24.72
N PHE A 242 78.22 8.51 24.32
CA PHE A 242 78.48 9.15 23.01
C PHE A 242 79.95 9.57 22.87
N LEU A 243 80.49 10.22 23.91
CA LEU A 243 81.89 10.65 23.94
C LEU A 243 82.86 9.46 23.87
N THR A 244 82.51 8.35 24.53
CA THR A 244 83.39 7.19 24.66
C THR A 244 83.31 6.22 23.48
N THR A 245 82.15 6.10 22.80
CA THR A 245 81.97 5.15 21.70
C THR A 245 82.01 5.77 20.31
N ASP A 246 81.50 6.99 20.13
CA ASP A 246 81.18 7.51 18.79
C ASP A 246 82.14 8.62 18.33
N ILE A 247 82.79 9.33 19.27
CA ILE A 247 83.77 10.38 18.98
C ILE A 247 85.22 9.87 18.93
N GLY A 248 85.47 8.65 19.44
CA GLY A 248 86.80 8.11 19.72
C GLY A 248 87.93 8.43 18.73
N GLY A 249 88.86 9.30 19.15
CA GLY A 249 90.28 9.31 18.79
C GLY A 249 90.72 9.75 17.38
N HIS A 250 89.83 10.17 16.48
CA HIS A 250 90.21 10.59 15.12
C HIS A 250 89.72 12.00 14.77
N HIS A 251 90.56 13.00 15.05
CA HIS A 251 90.32 14.39 14.63
C HIS A 251 90.58 14.54 13.12
N PRO A 252 89.63 15.08 12.34
CA PRO A 252 89.95 15.56 11.00
C PRO A 252 90.93 16.74 11.10
N PRO A 253 91.85 16.93 10.12
CA PRO A 253 92.80 18.04 10.14
C PRO A 253 92.14 19.43 10.11
N THR A 254 90.87 19.52 9.67
CA THR A 254 90.06 20.75 9.67
C THR A 254 88.58 20.44 9.88
N TRP A 255 87.91 21.18 10.77
CA TRP A 255 86.46 21.14 10.94
C TRP A 255 85.75 21.95 9.85
N THR A 256 84.89 21.28 9.10
CA THR A 256 83.92 21.88 8.15
C THR A 256 82.49 21.62 8.63
N PRO A 257 81.47 22.38 8.19
CA PRO A 257 80.08 22.13 8.56
C PRO A 257 79.64 20.69 8.27
N GLN A 258 80.04 20.12 7.13
CA GLN A 258 79.70 18.75 6.75
C GLN A 258 80.34 17.72 7.67
N THR A 259 81.64 17.88 8.01
CA THR A 259 82.32 16.97 8.94
C THR A 259 81.74 17.04 10.36
N LEU A 260 81.24 18.21 10.79
CA LEU A 260 80.57 18.36 12.08
C LEU A 260 79.21 17.65 12.07
N LEU A 261 78.43 17.77 10.99
CA LEU A 261 77.16 17.06 10.82
C LEU A 261 77.34 15.54 10.83
N GLU A 262 78.28 15.01 10.04
CA GLU A 262 78.47 13.57 9.88
C GLU A 262 79.10 12.89 11.10
N ARG A 263 80.04 13.56 11.80
CA ARG A 263 80.77 12.94 12.91
C ARG A 263 80.23 13.26 14.30
N ILE A 264 79.53 14.40 14.45
CA ILE A 264 79.08 14.86 15.77
C ILE A 264 77.55 14.88 15.82
N PHE A 265 76.89 15.69 15.00
CA PHE A 265 75.46 15.96 15.19
C PHE A 265 74.54 14.82 14.76
N ARG A 266 74.79 14.12 13.64
CA ARG A 266 73.98 12.97 13.23
C ARG A 266 74.11 11.77 14.19
N PRO A 267 75.34 11.35 14.59
CA PRO A 267 75.48 10.28 15.57
C PRO A 267 74.92 10.66 16.95
N LEU A 268 75.04 11.93 17.35
CA LEU A 268 74.40 12.44 18.57
C LEU A 268 72.87 12.38 18.47
N ASP A 269 72.28 12.78 17.33
CA ASP A 269 70.83 12.72 17.14
C ASP A 269 70.31 11.27 17.14
N ASP A 270 71.02 10.34 16.50
CA ASP A 270 70.70 8.92 16.46
C ASP A 270 70.67 8.29 17.86
N ARG A 271 71.56 8.71 18.77
CA ARG A 271 71.60 8.22 20.16
C ARG A 271 70.43 8.64 21.02
N PHE A 272 69.88 9.81 20.72
CA PHE A 272 68.74 10.37 21.42
C PHE A 272 67.45 10.26 20.59
N SER A 273 67.47 9.37 19.60
CA SER A 273 66.31 8.97 18.84
C SER A 273 66.14 7.46 18.96
N PHE A 274 64.91 6.97 18.87
CA PHE A 274 64.63 5.54 18.81
C PHE A 274 63.45 5.27 17.88
N ASP A 275 63.47 4.11 17.23
CA ASP A 275 62.37 3.68 16.38
C ASP A 275 61.31 2.96 17.21
N VAL A 276 60.07 3.44 17.13
CA VAL A 276 58.89 2.74 17.59
C VAL A 276 58.26 2.05 16.39
N THR A 277 58.16 0.73 16.42
CA THR A 277 57.41 -0.01 15.40
C THR A 277 55.99 -0.17 15.88
N ILE A 278 55.01 0.22 15.08
CA ILE A 278 53.59 0.13 15.40
C ILE A 278 52.96 -0.87 14.44
N ALA A 279 52.34 -1.92 14.97
CA ALA A 279 51.74 -2.98 14.18
C ALA A 279 50.35 -3.35 14.71
N PRO A 280 49.44 -3.79 13.84
CA PRO A 280 48.21 -4.45 14.29
C PRO A 280 48.54 -5.85 14.84
N ASP A 281 47.88 -6.27 15.93
CA ASP A 281 47.98 -7.65 16.47
C ASP A 281 46.66 -8.05 17.17
N THR A 282 46.67 -9.08 18.00
CA THR A 282 45.54 -9.55 18.82
C THR A 282 45.55 -8.98 20.23
N THR A 283 46.71 -8.46 20.68
CA THR A 283 46.91 -7.94 22.03
C THR A 283 47.51 -6.53 22.02
N LEU A 284 47.09 -5.72 22.99
CA LEU A 284 47.66 -4.41 23.30
C LEU A 284 48.94 -4.64 24.10
N ALA A 285 50.11 -4.44 23.47
CA ALA A 285 51.39 -4.66 24.12
C ALA A 285 52.45 -3.66 23.68
N LEU A 286 53.41 -3.42 24.57
CA LEU A 286 54.60 -2.62 24.28
C LEU A 286 55.85 -3.41 24.70
N SER A 287 56.60 -3.91 23.72
CA SER A 287 57.78 -4.75 23.97
C SER A 287 59.05 -3.93 24.27
N ARG A 288 60.09 -4.61 24.77
CA ARG A 288 61.42 -4.02 25.05
C ARG A 288 62.15 -3.47 23.81
N ARG A 289 61.71 -3.81 22.60
CA ARG A 289 62.23 -3.25 21.33
C ARG A 289 61.34 -2.15 20.77
N PHE A 290 60.47 -1.56 21.60
CA PHE A 290 59.51 -0.53 21.21
C PHE A 290 58.58 -0.95 20.06
N LEU A 291 58.20 -2.24 20.03
CA LEU A 291 57.08 -2.71 19.22
C LEU A 291 55.78 -2.47 20.00
N ALA A 292 54.95 -1.55 19.51
CA ALA A 292 53.60 -1.28 20.00
C ALA A 292 52.60 -2.05 19.13
N THR A 293 51.86 -2.97 19.74
CA THR A 293 50.80 -3.72 19.06
C THR A 293 49.44 -3.23 19.49
N VAL A 294 48.54 -3.01 18.52
CA VAL A 294 47.16 -2.52 18.79
C VAL A 294 46.15 -3.49 18.16
N PRO A 295 45.15 -3.98 18.92
CA PRO A 295 44.21 -4.93 18.38
C PRO A 295 43.18 -4.33 17.42
N ALA A 296 42.64 -5.15 16.51
CA ALA A 296 41.56 -4.72 15.62
C ALA A 296 40.34 -4.21 16.42
N GLY A 297 39.81 -3.07 16.00
CA GLY A 297 38.67 -2.43 16.67
C GLY A 297 39.05 -1.63 17.90
N CYS A 298 40.33 -1.51 18.22
CA CYS A 298 40.83 -0.72 19.32
C CYS A 298 41.34 0.65 18.85
N VAL A 299 41.07 1.67 19.66
CA VAL A 299 41.76 2.96 19.60
C VAL A 299 42.66 3.05 20.82
N ALA A 300 43.95 3.23 20.58
CA ALA A 300 44.95 3.37 21.62
C ALA A 300 45.67 4.71 21.49
N GLU A 301 46.20 5.22 22.59
CA GLU A 301 47.10 6.34 22.61
C GLU A 301 48.48 5.87 23.06
N LEU A 302 49.49 6.20 22.24
CA LEU A 302 50.89 6.05 22.58
C LEU A 302 51.41 7.40 23.07
N GLY A 303 51.46 7.56 24.39
CA GLY A 303 52.06 8.72 25.06
C GLY A 303 53.57 8.59 25.17
N MET A 304 54.28 9.68 24.90
CA MET A 304 55.72 9.83 25.10
C MET A 304 55.94 10.91 26.14
N HIS A 305 56.43 10.52 27.31
CA HIS A 305 56.57 11.40 28.46
C HIS A 305 58.04 11.56 28.86
N ALA A 306 58.45 12.79 29.14
CA ALA A 306 59.79 13.10 29.60
C ALA A 306 59.89 12.84 31.11
N VAL A 307 60.91 12.11 31.54
CA VAL A 307 61.19 11.81 32.95
C VAL A 307 62.34 12.70 33.40
N VAL A 308 62.07 13.60 34.34
CA VAL A 308 63.03 14.56 34.89
C VAL A 308 63.27 14.24 36.36
N ARG A 309 64.51 14.30 36.85
CA ARG A 309 64.81 13.99 38.26
C ARG A 309 64.15 14.99 39.20
N GLN A 310 63.55 14.51 40.28
CA GLN A 310 62.86 15.36 41.27
C GLN A 310 63.84 16.32 41.97
N ALA A 311 65.09 15.89 42.15
CA ALA A 311 66.16 16.71 42.71
C ALA A 311 66.38 18.04 41.96
N HIS A 312 66.07 18.13 40.66
CA HIS A 312 66.22 19.38 39.90
C HIS A 312 65.26 20.50 40.33
N PHE A 313 64.18 20.16 41.05
CA PHE A 313 63.19 21.12 41.56
C PHE A 313 63.41 21.48 43.03
N GLN A 314 64.43 20.91 43.68
CA GLN A 314 64.77 21.16 45.07
C GLN A 314 66.02 22.05 45.15
N GLY A 315 66.02 23.04 46.05
CA GLY A 315 67.23 23.79 46.38
C GLY A 315 68.13 22.94 47.27
N ALA A 316 69.44 22.94 47.00
CA ALA A 316 70.44 22.19 47.77
C ALA A 316 71.62 23.11 48.14
N ASP A 317 72.15 22.94 49.35
CA ASP A 317 73.38 23.61 49.84
C ASP A 317 73.43 25.15 49.65
N GLY A 318 72.28 25.82 49.74
CA GLY A 318 72.17 27.28 49.58
C GLY A 318 72.07 27.76 48.13
N HIS A 319 72.05 26.85 47.16
CA HIS A 319 71.77 27.15 45.76
C HIS A 319 70.27 27.06 45.43
N PRO A 320 69.74 27.94 44.55
CA PRO A 320 68.38 27.80 44.06
C PRO A 320 68.21 26.51 43.25
N SER A 321 66.99 26.00 43.16
CA SER A 321 66.67 24.83 42.34
C SER A 321 67.02 25.07 40.86
N VAL A 322 67.41 24.01 40.15
CA VAL A 322 67.76 24.08 38.72
C VAL A 322 66.56 24.50 37.88
N PHE A 323 65.38 23.95 38.21
CA PHE A 323 64.09 24.37 37.67
C PHE A 323 63.26 25.06 38.72
N HIS A 324 62.45 26.03 38.30
CA HIS A 324 61.51 26.69 39.19
C HIS A 324 60.47 25.67 39.70
N PRO A 325 60.22 25.55 41.03
CA PRO A 325 59.30 24.55 41.57
C PRO A 325 57.87 24.66 41.04
N GLY A 326 57.44 25.88 40.68
CA GLY A 326 56.14 26.11 40.05
C GLY A 326 55.93 25.38 38.70
N LEU A 327 56.98 24.87 38.06
CA LEU A 327 56.82 24.02 36.87
C LEU A 327 56.21 22.65 37.21
N LEU A 328 56.24 22.21 38.46
CA LEU A 328 55.63 20.96 38.92
C LEU A 328 54.11 20.91 38.66
N GLN A 329 53.44 22.06 38.55
CA GLN A 329 52.01 22.14 38.19
C GLN A 329 51.70 21.52 36.81
N HIS A 330 52.70 21.42 35.92
CA HIS A 330 52.56 20.86 34.58
C HIS A 330 52.95 19.38 34.49
N ALA A 331 53.40 18.77 35.59
CA ALA A 331 53.73 17.36 35.63
C ALA A 331 52.47 16.50 35.72
N LEU A 332 52.49 15.34 35.06
CA LEU A 332 51.38 14.38 35.10
C LEU A 332 51.40 13.51 36.36
N ARG A 333 52.61 13.17 36.84
CA ARG A 333 52.82 12.31 38.01
C ARG A 333 54.20 12.55 38.61
N ALA A 334 54.32 12.26 39.89
CA ALA A 334 55.59 12.15 40.57
C ALA A 334 55.87 10.68 40.96
N THR A 335 57.14 10.37 41.09
CA THR A 335 57.68 9.12 41.65
C THR A 335 58.69 9.53 42.72
N ALA A 336 59.18 8.57 43.51
CA ALA A 336 60.12 8.87 44.61
C ALA A 336 61.38 9.67 44.17
N ASP A 337 61.85 9.47 42.93
CA ASP A 337 63.11 10.06 42.44
C ASP A 337 62.94 10.97 41.21
N ALA A 338 61.76 10.98 40.58
CA ALA A 338 61.54 11.65 39.30
C ALA A 338 60.10 12.15 39.11
N VAL A 339 59.97 13.17 38.28
CA VAL A 339 58.72 13.82 37.88
C VAL A 339 58.53 13.64 36.37
N VAL A 340 57.32 13.32 35.93
CA VAL A 340 57.02 12.99 34.52
C VAL A 340 56.18 14.08 33.88
N PHE A 341 56.67 14.62 32.76
CA PHE A 341 56.04 15.69 31.98
C PHE A 341 55.49 15.17 30.65
N THR A 342 54.37 15.73 30.20
CA THR A 342 53.80 15.44 28.87
C THR A 342 54.68 16.05 27.78
N ALA A 343 55.00 15.27 26.73
CA ALA A 343 55.73 15.79 25.58
C ALA A 343 54.95 15.60 24.26
N SER A 344 54.67 14.36 23.86
CA SER A 344 53.99 14.06 22.59
C SER A 344 53.13 12.81 22.70
N ALA A 345 52.08 12.70 21.90
CA ALA A 345 51.21 11.53 21.86
C ALA A 345 50.86 11.20 20.42
N LEU A 346 50.61 9.92 20.14
CA LEU A 346 50.13 9.41 18.85
C LEU A 346 48.86 8.60 19.09
N ARG A 347 47.78 8.94 18.40
CA ARG A 347 46.54 8.17 18.44
C ARG A 347 46.56 7.12 17.36
N ILE A 348 46.32 5.86 17.72
CA ILE A 348 46.39 4.71 16.84
C ILE A 348 45.01 4.06 16.81
N GLU A 349 44.38 3.99 15.65
CA GLU A 349 43.13 3.25 15.44
C GLU A 349 43.39 2.09 14.48
N THR A 350 43.18 0.87 14.97
CA THR A 350 43.28 -0.33 14.13
C THR A 350 41.89 -0.68 13.63
N MET A 351 41.71 -0.63 12.30
CA MET A 351 40.42 -0.83 11.66
C MET A 351 39.83 -2.21 11.97
N PHE A 352 38.50 -2.28 12.03
CA PHE A 352 37.74 -3.52 12.29
C PHE A 352 36.68 -3.74 11.22
N ASP A 353 36.69 -4.92 10.61
CA ASP A 353 35.62 -5.35 9.72
C ASP A 353 34.53 -6.07 10.53
N GLY A 354 33.61 -5.28 11.08
CA GLY A 354 32.40 -5.79 11.71
C GLY A 354 31.17 -5.78 10.81
N ILE A 355 31.30 -5.43 9.51
CA ILE A 355 30.15 -5.49 8.59
C ILE A 355 29.82 -6.95 8.27
N ALA A 356 30.82 -7.82 8.17
CA ALA A 356 30.62 -9.25 7.96
C ALA A 356 29.71 -9.90 9.02
N THR A 357 29.83 -9.49 10.30
CA THR A 357 28.98 -10.03 11.38
C THR A 357 27.53 -9.54 11.28
N LEU A 358 27.32 -8.31 10.81
CA LEU A 358 25.97 -7.78 10.54
C LEU A 358 25.31 -8.45 9.32
N SER A 359 26.12 -8.91 8.37
CA SER A 359 25.65 -9.66 7.20
C SER A 359 25.33 -11.13 7.46
N ALA A 360 25.70 -11.67 8.63
CA ALA A 360 25.41 -13.05 8.99
C ALA A 360 23.89 -13.30 9.20
N ASN A 361 23.47 -14.57 9.11
CA ASN A 361 22.09 -15.01 9.33
C ASN A 361 21.05 -14.23 8.50
N ASP A 362 21.24 -14.14 7.18
CA ASP A 362 20.30 -13.46 6.26
C ASP A 362 20.03 -12.00 6.67
N HIS A 363 21.11 -11.27 6.99
CA HIS A 363 21.07 -9.86 7.40
C HIS A 363 20.17 -9.55 8.62
N ALA A 364 19.83 -10.56 9.44
CA ALA A 364 18.96 -10.39 10.60
C ALA A 364 19.56 -9.39 11.61
N GLY A 365 20.88 -9.41 11.79
CA GLY A 365 21.59 -8.46 12.65
C GLY A 365 21.50 -7.02 12.15
N ALA A 366 21.75 -6.79 10.85
CA ALA A 366 21.61 -5.46 10.23
C ALA A 366 20.16 -4.94 10.29
N THR A 367 19.18 -5.81 10.02
CA THR A 367 17.75 -5.48 10.07
C THR A 367 17.31 -5.07 11.49
N ALA A 368 17.70 -5.85 12.50
CA ALA A 368 17.41 -5.55 13.90
C ALA A 368 18.08 -4.24 14.35
N LEU A 369 19.34 -4.02 13.98
CA LEU A 369 20.07 -2.78 14.28
C LEU A 369 19.41 -1.56 13.66
N ALA A 370 19.04 -1.62 12.37
CA ALA A 370 18.35 -0.53 11.68
C ALA A 370 16.97 -0.24 12.31
N GLY A 371 16.19 -1.26 12.65
CA GLY A 371 14.90 -1.10 13.34
C GLY A 371 15.04 -0.54 14.76
N ALA A 372 16.13 -0.84 15.45
CA ALA A 372 16.42 -0.28 16.77
C ALA A 372 16.87 1.19 16.70
N MET A 373 17.65 1.55 15.68
CA MET A 373 18.41 2.81 15.60
C MET A 373 17.81 3.89 14.70
N ILE A 374 16.98 3.53 13.73
CA ILE A 374 16.38 4.45 12.78
C ILE A 374 14.89 4.54 13.04
N GLU A 375 14.35 5.76 13.08
CA GLU A 375 12.92 6.00 13.28
C GLU A 375 12.41 7.05 12.29
N ALA A 376 11.14 6.95 11.91
CA ALA A 376 10.41 8.02 11.24
C ALA A 376 9.80 8.93 12.30
N VAL A 377 10.26 10.16 12.37
CA VAL A 377 9.79 11.19 13.30
C VAL A 377 8.83 12.13 12.56
N PRO A 378 7.54 12.12 12.92
CA PRO A 378 6.60 13.06 12.35
C PRO A 378 6.87 14.50 12.84
N ILE A 379 6.79 15.50 11.95
CA ILE A 379 7.07 16.90 12.31
C ILE A 379 5.77 17.68 12.58
N ALA A 380 5.60 18.07 13.85
CA ALA A 380 4.40 18.72 14.35
C ALA A 380 3.94 19.90 13.48
N ASN A 381 2.61 20.02 13.30
CA ASN A 381 1.94 21.07 12.54
C ASN A 381 2.32 21.15 11.05
N THR A 382 2.99 20.14 10.49
CA THR A 382 3.35 20.09 9.07
C THR A 382 3.09 18.71 8.48
N ARG A 383 2.81 18.64 7.18
CA ARG A 383 2.67 17.36 6.46
C ARG A 383 4.06 16.89 6.03
N ARG A 384 4.87 16.56 7.03
CA ARG A 384 6.26 16.12 6.88
C ARG A 384 6.60 15.08 7.93
N PHE A 385 7.49 14.17 7.56
CA PHE A 385 8.22 13.34 8.51
C PHE A 385 9.68 13.29 8.11
N ASP A 386 10.54 13.07 9.09
CA ASP A 386 11.97 12.91 8.88
C ASP A 386 12.38 11.51 9.30
N ILE A 387 13.23 10.87 8.49
CA ILE A 387 13.88 9.63 8.88
C ILE A 387 15.13 10.04 9.63
N MET A 388 15.25 9.65 10.90
CA MET A 388 16.32 10.09 11.78
C MET A 388 16.96 8.92 12.53
N SER A 389 18.23 9.08 12.88
CA SER A 389 18.88 8.19 13.85
C SER A 389 18.52 8.59 15.28
N LYS A 390 18.35 7.60 16.15
CA LYS A 390 18.18 7.83 17.59
C LYS A 390 19.46 8.38 18.22
N SER A 391 19.29 9.22 19.24
CA SER A 391 20.38 9.76 20.06
C SER A 391 20.78 8.82 21.21
N THR A 392 19.87 7.96 21.64
CA THR A 392 20.05 7.04 22.77
C THR A 392 20.10 5.61 22.27
N VAL A 393 21.14 4.87 22.65
CA VAL A 393 21.41 3.51 22.16
C VAL A 393 21.57 2.57 23.34
N SER A 394 21.11 1.33 23.19
CA SER A 394 21.39 0.28 24.16
C SER A 394 22.90 0.01 24.20
N ALA A 395 23.43 -0.44 25.34
CA ALA A 395 24.84 -0.82 25.43
C ALA A 395 25.22 -1.92 24.42
N ALA A 396 24.27 -2.80 24.06
CA ALA A 396 24.45 -3.88 23.11
C ALA A 396 24.57 -3.39 21.65
N ASP A 397 23.75 -2.42 21.24
CA ASP A 397 23.68 -1.96 19.85
C ASP A 397 24.71 -0.86 19.53
N ARG A 398 25.26 -0.22 20.56
CA ARG A 398 26.14 0.94 20.41
C ARG A 398 27.35 0.66 19.51
N ASN A 399 28.12 -0.37 19.82
CA ASN A 399 29.34 -0.65 19.09
C ASN A 399 29.03 -1.06 17.64
N ALA A 400 27.96 -1.83 17.43
CA ALA A 400 27.48 -2.17 16.10
C ALA A 400 27.08 -0.92 15.29
N TRP A 401 26.39 0.04 15.91
CA TRP A 401 26.04 1.31 15.26
C TRP A 401 27.26 2.16 14.90
N ARG A 402 28.28 2.19 15.77
CA ARG A 402 29.54 2.93 15.55
C ARG A 402 30.39 2.35 14.40
N LEU A 403 30.07 1.17 13.89
CA LEU A 403 30.68 0.62 12.67
C LEU A 403 30.13 1.27 11.40
N ILE A 404 28.98 1.95 11.48
CA ILE A 404 28.31 2.53 10.33
C ILE A 404 28.77 3.98 10.15
N GLY A 405 29.28 4.30 8.96
CA GLY A 405 29.72 5.66 8.61
C GLY A 405 28.71 6.40 7.74
N GLU A 406 27.99 5.67 6.89
CA GLU A 406 26.99 6.22 5.97
C GLU A 406 25.80 5.27 5.90
N ILE A 407 24.62 5.83 5.63
CA ILE A 407 23.39 5.07 5.41
C ILE A 407 22.81 5.50 4.07
N ASP A 408 22.54 4.52 3.21
CA ASP A 408 21.72 4.71 2.03
C ASP A 408 20.25 4.46 2.41
N VAL A 409 19.43 5.50 2.37
CA VAL A 409 17.97 5.39 2.53
C VAL A 409 17.37 5.12 1.16
N ILE A 410 16.76 3.96 0.99
CA ILE A 410 16.05 3.57 -0.24
C ILE A 410 14.56 3.72 0.05
N THR A 411 13.93 4.69 -0.62
CA THR A 411 12.52 5.03 -0.42
C THR A 411 11.71 4.71 -1.67
N GLN A 412 10.60 4.03 -1.50
CA GLN A 412 9.59 3.86 -2.54
C GLN A 412 8.24 4.41 -2.10
N ARG A 413 7.62 5.18 -2.99
CA ARG A 413 6.32 5.81 -2.79
C ARG A 413 5.25 5.07 -3.57
N TRP A 414 4.11 4.81 -2.95
CA TRP A 414 2.94 4.29 -3.66
C TRP A 414 2.51 5.23 -4.79
N ARG A 415 2.14 4.64 -5.93
CA ARG A 415 1.55 5.32 -7.08
C ARG A 415 0.46 4.42 -7.68
N PRO A 416 -0.59 4.98 -8.30
CA PRO A 416 -1.58 4.19 -9.00
C PRO A 416 -0.93 3.32 -10.09
N SER A 417 -1.11 2.00 -10.01
CA SER A 417 -0.70 1.01 -11.04
C SER A 417 -1.78 0.75 -12.08
N GLY A 418 -3.01 1.19 -11.80
CA GLY A 418 -4.18 0.82 -12.58
C GLY A 418 -4.75 -0.56 -12.21
N ARG A 419 -4.22 -1.24 -11.19
CA ARG A 419 -4.83 -2.45 -10.61
C ARG A 419 -5.67 -2.11 -9.37
N PRO A 420 -6.74 -2.86 -9.09
CA PRO A 420 -7.53 -2.67 -7.88
C PRO A 420 -6.74 -3.06 -6.62
N ILE A 421 -7.09 -2.42 -5.51
CA ILE A 421 -6.65 -2.79 -4.15
C ILE A 421 -7.88 -3.36 -3.45
N TYR A 422 -7.81 -4.62 -3.01
CA TYR A 422 -8.92 -5.35 -2.41
C TYR A 422 -8.89 -5.32 -0.88
N ASN A 423 -7.69 -5.28 -0.30
CA ASN A 423 -7.48 -5.27 1.15
C ASN A 423 -7.02 -3.87 1.59
N LEU A 424 -7.98 -2.99 1.89
CA LEU A 424 -7.75 -1.64 2.38
C LEU A 424 -7.43 -1.65 3.88
N ILE A 425 -6.47 -0.83 4.27
CA ILE A 425 -6.05 -0.72 5.68
C ILE A 425 -6.55 0.56 6.32
N SER A 426 -6.67 0.51 7.65
CA SER A 426 -6.73 1.69 8.50
C SER A 426 -5.32 1.97 9.06
N PRO A 427 -4.59 3.00 8.57
CA PRO A 427 -3.22 3.26 9.01
C PRO A 427 -3.07 3.38 10.53
N ARG A 428 -4.05 4.01 11.20
CA ARG A 428 -4.02 4.18 12.66
C ARG A 428 -4.10 2.85 13.43
N ALA A 429 -4.69 1.81 12.84
CA ALA A 429 -4.73 0.48 13.46
C ALA A 429 -3.34 -0.19 13.47
N HIS A 430 -2.41 0.26 12.63
CA HIS A 430 -1.04 -0.25 12.49
C HIS A 430 0.02 0.75 12.95
N ALA A 431 -0.34 1.81 13.66
CA ALA A 431 0.58 2.88 14.06
C ALA A 431 1.69 2.40 15.02
N ALA A 432 2.92 2.85 14.78
CA ALA A 432 4.08 2.59 15.64
C ALA A 432 4.01 3.48 16.89
N GLY A 433 3.52 2.90 17.99
CA GLY A 433 3.34 3.61 19.27
C GLY A 433 1.94 4.22 19.44
N ARG A 434 1.45 4.23 20.68
CA ARG A 434 0.15 4.81 21.06
C ARG A 434 0.30 6.29 21.41
N SER A 435 0.71 7.11 20.45
CA SER A 435 0.51 8.56 20.62
C SER A 435 -0.91 8.89 20.17
N ASP A 436 -1.72 9.40 21.10
CA ASP A 436 -3.07 9.89 20.79
C ASP A 436 -3.04 11.22 19.99
N ASP A 437 -1.86 11.79 19.74
CA ASP A 437 -1.72 13.03 18.99
C ASP A 437 -1.98 12.82 17.49
N PRO A 438 -2.97 13.51 16.89
CA PRO A 438 -3.32 13.37 15.50
C PRO A 438 -2.25 13.96 14.60
N HIS A 439 -1.30 13.14 14.14
CA HIS A 439 -0.26 13.56 13.21
C HIS A 439 -0.61 13.19 11.75
N PRO A 440 -0.33 14.06 10.75
CA PRO A 440 -0.51 13.73 9.33
C PRO A 440 0.32 12.55 8.82
N ALA A 441 1.53 12.38 9.33
CA ALA A 441 2.38 11.23 9.05
C ALA A 441 2.30 10.20 10.17
N VAL A 442 1.96 8.96 9.84
CA VAL A 442 1.78 7.84 10.76
C VAL A 442 2.78 6.74 10.40
N PRO A 443 3.85 6.55 11.18
CA PRO A 443 4.74 5.40 11.04
C PRO A 443 3.98 4.11 11.34
N LEU A 444 4.19 3.05 10.57
CA LEU A 444 3.46 1.79 10.68
C LEU A 444 4.36 0.61 11.04
N VAL A 445 3.82 -0.33 11.80
CA VAL A 445 4.47 -1.60 12.16
C VAL A 445 3.72 -2.76 11.52
N ALA A 446 4.45 -3.62 10.81
CA ALA A 446 3.91 -4.87 10.29
C ALA A 446 4.08 -5.98 11.35
N GLN A 447 2.99 -6.63 11.76
CA GLN A 447 3.01 -7.88 12.49
C GLN A 447 3.02 -9.08 11.51
N PRO A 448 3.53 -10.26 11.92
CA PRO A 448 3.52 -11.46 11.08
C PRO A 448 2.08 -11.91 10.73
N GLY A 449 1.78 -12.05 9.44
CA GLY A 449 0.47 -12.58 8.95
C GLY A 449 -0.63 -11.55 8.66
N GLU A 450 -0.31 -10.25 8.61
CA GLU A 450 -1.27 -9.14 8.63
C GLU A 450 -1.92 -8.70 7.30
N ALA A 451 -3.08 -8.03 7.44
CA ALA A 451 -3.76 -7.24 6.39
C ALA A 451 -2.86 -6.16 5.74
N LEU A 452 -1.92 -5.57 6.50
CA LEU A 452 -0.94 -4.61 5.98
C LEU A 452 -0.05 -5.23 4.90
N ALA A 453 0.34 -6.49 5.07
CA ALA A 453 1.12 -7.22 4.08
C ALA A 453 0.32 -7.52 2.81
N GLN A 454 -0.97 -7.83 2.95
CA GLN A 454 -1.87 -8.02 1.80
C GLN A 454 -2.03 -6.71 1.02
N PHE A 455 -2.31 -5.61 1.72
CA PHE A 455 -2.35 -4.28 1.14
C PHE A 455 -1.07 -3.92 0.37
N GLU A 456 0.11 -4.10 0.96
CA GLU A 456 1.39 -3.78 0.29
C GLU A 456 1.63 -4.63 -0.95
N ARG A 457 1.27 -5.93 -0.92
CA ARG A 457 1.37 -6.80 -2.09
C ARG A 457 0.51 -6.30 -3.25
N GLU A 458 -0.68 -5.79 -2.97
CA GLU A 458 -1.59 -5.24 -3.98
C GLU A 458 -1.17 -3.85 -4.44
N ALA A 459 -0.76 -3.00 -3.50
CA ALA A 459 -0.38 -1.61 -3.73
C ALA A 459 0.90 -1.46 -4.56
N PHE A 460 1.82 -2.44 -4.51
CA PHE A 460 3.12 -2.42 -5.20
C PHE A 460 3.35 -3.62 -6.14
N PHE A 461 2.32 -4.40 -6.46
CA PHE A 461 2.40 -5.68 -7.19
C PHE A 461 3.27 -5.64 -8.47
N ASP A 462 3.15 -4.58 -9.26
CA ASP A 462 3.74 -4.42 -10.60
C ASP A 462 5.09 -3.67 -10.59
N ARG A 463 5.62 -3.32 -9.41
CA ARG A 463 6.77 -2.41 -9.26
C ARG A 463 7.86 -2.99 -8.35
N PRO A 464 8.65 -3.95 -8.85
CA PRO A 464 9.83 -4.46 -8.16
C PRO A 464 10.94 -3.39 -8.22
N ASP A 465 10.84 -2.41 -7.33
CA ASP A 465 11.85 -1.40 -6.96
C ASP A 465 12.39 -0.45 -8.06
N ILE A 466 11.90 -0.52 -9.30
CA ILE A 466 12.39 0.30 -10.42
C ILE A 466 12.34 1.81 -10.12
N ASP A 467 11.37 2.28 -9.34
CA ASP A 467 11.18 3.69 -8.99
C ASP A 467 11.64 4.06 -7.58
N ALA A 468 12.37 3.16 -6.89
CA ALA A 468 12.92 3.46 -5.58
C ALA A 468 14.07 4.48 -5.67
N HIS A 469 13.99 5.54 -4.87
CA HIS A 469 15.02 6.56 -4.80
C HIS A 469 15.99 6.28 -3.65
N SER A 470 17.30 6.35 -3.92
CA SER A 470 18.34 6.15 -2.92
C SER A 470 19.08 7.45 -2.61
N ILE A 471 19.17 7.80 -1.33
CA ILE A 471 19.95 8.94 -0.82
C ILE A 471 20.97 8.42 0.18
N THR A 472 22.24 8.77 -0.02
CA THR A 472 23.33 8.47 0.92
C THR A 472 23.51 9.63 1.89
N GLN A 473 23.47 9.36 3.20
CA GLN A 473 23.73 10.35 4.24
C GLN A 473 24.84 9.88 5.18
N ARG A 474 25.77 10.79 5.50
CA ARG A 474 26.85 10.54 6.47
C ARG A 474 26.34 10.67 7.90
N MET A 475 26.73 9.71 8.73
CA MET A 475 26.33 9.64 10.14
C MET A 475 27.09 10.63 11.03
N SER A 476 26.36 11.33 11.88
CA SER A 476 26.94 12.06 13.02
C SER A 476 27.29 11.09 14.15
N PRO A 477 28.36 11.35 14.92
CA PRO A 477 28.73 10.51 16.06
C PRO A 477 27.68 10.60 17.18
N LEU A 478 27.43 9.48 17.86
CA LEU A 478 26.61 9.46 19.08
C LEU A 478 27.17 10.43 20.13
N PRO A 479 26.32 11.11 20.93
CA PRO A 479 24.86 10.97 21.02
C PRO A 479 24.07 11.84 20.02
N SER A 480 24.73 12.46 19.04
CA SER A 480 24.06 13.36 18.09
C SER A 480 23.09 12.59 17.19
N ARG A 481 21.93 13.20 16.90
CA ARG A 481 20.99 12.67 15.90
C ARG A 481 21.43 13.06 14.49
N THR A 482 21.18 12.19 13.54
CA THR A 482 21.37 12.47 12.11
C THR A 482 20.00 12.45 11.43
N VAL A 483 19.66 13.51 10.72
CA VAL A 483 18.52 13.49 9.78
C VAL A 483 19.01 12.78 8.52
N LEU A 484 18.51 11.57 8.26
CA LEU A 484 18.90 10.75 7.12
C LEU A 484 18.21 11.20 5.84
N GLN A 485 16.92 11.52 5.94
CA GLN A 485 16.13 12.03 4.81
C GLN A 485 14.93 12.82 5.32
N GLU A 486 14.65 13.96 4.69
CA GLU A 486 13.44 14.76 4.92
C GLU A 486 12.36 14.41 3.89
N HIS A 487 11.11 14.22 4.33
CA HIS A 487 9.98 13.93 3.44
C HIS A 487 8.85 14.95 3.59
N PRO A 488 8.96 16.14 2.96
CA PRO A 488 7.83 17.05 2.84
C PRO A 488 6.76 16.48 1.89
N TRP A 489 5.48 16.63 2.25
CA TRP A 489 4.36 16.19 1.43
C TRP A 489 3.31 17.29 1.27
N ASP A 490 3.47 18.07 0.20
CA ASP A 490 2.62 19.22 -0.08
C ASP A 490 1.25 18.85 -0.67
N ALA A 491 1.13 17.69 -1.31
CA ALA A 491 -0.09 17.25 -2.01
C ALA A 491 -1.17 16.81 -1.03
N PRO A 492 -2.40 17.36 -1.06
CA PRO A 492 -3.43 17.13 -0.03
C PRO A 492 -3.95 15.69 0.05
N SER A 493 -3.60 14.85 -0.93
CA SER A 493 -3.94 13.43 -1.02
C SER A 493 -3.17 12.57 0.00
N ALA A 494 -3.78 11.44 0.36
CA ALA A 494 -3.13 10.40 1.14
C ALA A 494 -2.17 9.57 0.28
N THR A 495 -1.06 9.14 0.85
CA THR A 495 -0.07 8.27 0.20
C THR A 495 0.63 7.37 1.19
N TYR A 496 1.42 6.43 0.68
CA TYR A 496 2.13 5.42 1.45
C TYR A 496 3.59 5.37 1.02
N PHE A 497 4.49 5.33 2.00
CA PHE A 497 5.93 5.21 1.80
C PHE A 497 6.44 3.94 2.47
N ARG A 498 7.32 3.24 1.77
CA ARG A 498 8.11 2.13 2.33
C ARG A 498 9.60 2.44 2.16
N HIS A 499 10.37 2.14 3.20
CA HIS A 499 11.79 2.47 3.29
C HIS A 499 12.61 1.24 3.71
N ARG A 500 13.78 1.10 3.11
CA ARG A 500 14.81 0.12 3.50
C ARG A 500 16.17 0.81 3.53
N PHE A 501 17.10 0.22 4.28
CA PHE A 501 18.35 0.88 4.63
C PHE A 501 19.54 0.02 4.27
N ARG A 502 20.52 0.57 3.54
CA ARG A 502 21.82 -0.08 3.34
C ARG A 502 22.84 0.62 4.21
N LEU A 503 23.44 -0.14 5.12
CA LEU A 503 24.39 0.36 6.12
C LEU A 503 25.80 0.21 5.56
N ARG A 504 26.54 1.31 5.43
CA ARG A 504 27.92 1.30 4.93
C ARG A 504 28.91 1.37 6.08
N SER A 505 29.97 0.57 5.98
CA SER A 505 31.08 0.60 6.92
C SER A 505 31.68 2.00 7.01
N ARG A 506 32.05 2.45 8.22
CA ARG A 506 32.90 3.63 8.42
C ARG A 506 34.26 3.51 7.73
N TYR A 507 34.68 2.29 7.40
CA TYR A 507 35.91 1.98 6.67
C TYR A 507 35.64 1.55 5.22
N ALA A 508 34.46 1.86 4.65
CA ALA A 508 34.06 1.41 3.31
C ALA A 508 35.14 1.67 2.24
N GLY A 509 35.73 2.87 2.22
CA GLY A 509 36.81 3.21 1.27
C GLY A 509 38.14 2.46 1.46
N ALA A 510 38.31 1.74 2.57
CA ALA A 510 39.49 0.91 2.85
C ALA A 510 39.24 -0.60 2.64
N LEU A 511 37.99 -1.02 2.49
CA LEU A 511 37.61 -2.43 2.28
C LEU A 511 37.60 -2.78 0.79
N LYS A 512 38.12 -3.97 0.42
CA LYS A 512 38.10 -4.53 -0.95
C LYS A 512 36.76 -5.16 -1.30
N SER A 513 36.09 -5.78 -0.33
CA SER A 513 34.82 -6.48 -0.48
C SER A 513 33.91 -6.18 0.70
N GLN A 514 32.58 -6.32 0.53
CA GLN A 514 31.56 -6.10 1.58
C GLN A 514 31.68 -4.73 2.29
N GLN A 515 31.70 -3.66 1.51
CA GLN A 515 31.73 -2.28 2.03
C GLN A 515 30.42 -1.87 2.71
N SER A 516 29.33 -2.59 2.45
CA SER A 516 27.98 -2.33 2.94
C SER A 516 27.22 -3.61 3.18
N VAL A 517 26.21 -3.54 4.05
CA VAL A 517 25.23 -4.59 4.31
C VAL A 517 23.82 -4.05 4.12
N ASP A 518 22.96 -4.85 3.51
CA ASP A 518 21.55 -4.52 3.33
C ASP A 518 20.78 -4.85 4.60
N ALA A 519 20.09 -3.88 5.21
CA ALA A 519 19.30 -4.10 6.43
C ALA A 519 17.88 -4.60 6.12
N TRP A 520 17.82 -5.56 5.20
CA TRP A 520 16.62 -6.28 4.80
C TRP A 520 16.99 -7.69 4.29
N ARG A 521 16.01 -8.60 4.28
CA ARG A 521 16.20 -9.98 3.83
C ARG A 521 16.26 -10.08 2.31
N ASP A 522 17.08 -11.00 1.80
CA ASP A 522 17.27 -11.18 0.36
C ASP A 522 16.04 -11.84 -0.29
N GLU A 523 15.52 -11.26 -1.38
CA GLU A 523 14.25 -11.69 -2.03
C GLU A 523 14.33 -13.10 -2.66
N THR A 524 15.54 -13.62 -2.84
CA THR A 524 15.79 -14.91 -3.50
C THR A 524 15.55 -16.13 -2.60
N ALA A 525 15.46 -15.93 -1.27
CA ALA A 525 15.17 -16.99 -0.30
C ALA A 525 13.67 -16.98 0.07
N HIS A 526 12.88 -17.79 -0.64
CA HIS A 526 11.44 -18.05 -0.47
C HIS A 526 10.48 -16.97 -1.01
N LEU A 527 9.85 -17.30 -2.14
CA LEU A 527 8.78 -16.60 -2.88
C LEU A 527 7.47 -16.32 -2.08
N ALA A 528 7.45 -16.38 -0.75
CA ALA A 528 6.20 -16.34 0.01
C ALA A 528 5.68 -14.92 0.30
N THR A 529 6.53 -13.90 0.48
CA THR A 529 6.03 -12.54 0.81
C THR A 529 7.06 -11.45 0.48
N ALA A 530 6.92 -10.75 -0.66
CA ALA A 530 7.70 -9.53 -0.99
C ALA A 530 7.61 -8.39 0.06
N VAL A 531 6.73 -8.54 1.06
CA VAL A 531 6.50 -7.61 2.18
C VAL A 531 7.64 -7.63 3.21
N SER A 532 8.39 -8.73 3.33
CA SER A 532 9.42 -8.87 4.38
C SER A 532 10.73 -8.11 4.08
N GLY A 533 10.89 -7.54 2.89
CA GLY A 533 12.10 -6.80 2.48
C GLY A 533 12.11 -5.31 2.86
N TRP A 534 11.01 -4.76 3.36
CA TRP A 534 10.95 -3.35 3.77
C TRP A 534 11.15 -3.22 5.27
N THR A 535 11.99 -2.29 5.73
CA THR A 535 12.33 -2.15 7.15
C THR A 535 11.36 -1.19 7.86
N MET A 536 10.85 -0.16 7.16
CA MET A 536 10.02 0.88 7.75
C MET A 536 8.91 1.34 6.79
N ARG A 537 7.76 1.73 7.34
CA ARG A 537 6.59 2.19 6.58
C ARG A 537 6.00 3.45 7.18
N VAL A 538 5.52 4.35 6.34
CA VAL A 538 4.85 5.58 6.77
C VAL A 538 3.63 5.83 5.88
N ALA A 539 2.46 5.93 6.50
CA ALA A 539 1.27 6.45 5.85
C ALA A 539 1.20 7.97 6.03
N MET A 540 1.04 8.68 4.93
CA MET A 540 0.74 10.10 4.93
C MET A 540 -0.75 10.28 4.72
N LEU A 541 -1.44 10.82 5.73
CA LEU A 541 -2.88 11.02 5.75
C LEU A 541 -3.29 12.22 4.88
N ALA A 542 -4.51 12.16 4.36
CA ALA A 542 -5.10 13.23 3.56
C ALA A 542 -5.48 14.44 4.43
N ASP A 543 -5.39 15.63 3.84
CA ASP A 543 -5.75 16.90 4.48
C ASP A 543 -7.08 17.41 3.94
N LEU A 544 -8.13 17.23 4.75
CA LEU A 544 -9.50 17.60 4.40
C LEU A 544 -9.66 19.08 4.04
N SER A 545 -8.88 19.97 4.68
CA SER A 545 -9.01 21.42 4.50
C SER A 545 -8.55 21.91 3.12
N ARG A 546 -7.73 21.11 2.42
CA ARG A 546 -7.13 21.43 1.12
C ARG A 546 -7.66 20.57 -0.01
N LEU A 547 -8.47 19.55 0.29
CA LEU A 547 -9.06 18.68 -0.72
C LEU A 547 -10.25 19.35 -1.40
N MET A 548 -10.36 19.17 -2.72
CA MET A 548 -11.53 19.54 -3.50
C MET A 548 -12.10 18.30 -4.17
N LEU A 549 -13.31 17.91 -3.78
CA LEU A 549 -14.01 16.77 -4.38
C LEU A 549 -14.89 17.22 -5.54
N THR A 550 -14.71 16.56 -6.68
CA THR A 550 -15.65 16.64 -7.80
C THR A 550 -16.51 15.38 -7.83
N ARG A 551 -17.73 15.49 -8.36
CA ARG A 551 -18.55 14.31 -8.67
C ARG A 551 -17.80 13.36 -9.63
N PRO A 552 -17.97 12.02 -9.51
CA PRO A 552 -17.41 11.08 -10.48
C PRO A 552 -17.81 11.45 -11.91
N GLN A 553 -16.84 11.58 -12.82
CA GLN A 553 -17.13 11.95 -14.21
C GLN A 553 -17.41 10.71 -15.05
N LEU A 554 -18.63 10.19 -14.98
CA LEU A 554 -19.05 9.02 -15.75
C LEU A 554 -19.14 9.34 -17.25
N ARG A 555 -18.38 8.60 -18.06
CA ARG A 555 -18.34 8.69 -19.52
C ARG A 555 -19.24 7.67 -20.20
N ALA A 556 -19.24 6.42 -19.71
CA ALA A 556 -20.04 5.33 -20.26
C ALA A 556 -20.34 4.26 -19.21
N LEU A 557 -21.46 3.57 -19.37
CA LEU A 557 -21.75 2.28 -18.74
C LEU A 557 -21.79 1.24 -19.86
N ILE A 558 -20.90 0.25 -19.77
CA ILE A 558 -20.74 -0.79 -20.78
C ILE A 558 -21.11 -2.12 -20.13
N PRO A 559 -22.27 -2.70 -20.46
CA PRO A 559 -22.66 -4.03 -19.99
C PRO A 559 -21.67 -5.08 -20.50
N LEU A 560 -20.98 -5.79 -19.60
CA LEU A 560 -20.06 -6.86 -20.00
C LEU A 560 -20.84 -8.14 -20.31
N THR A 561 -20.35 -8.95 -21.22
CA THR A 561 -21.11 -10.08 -21.80
C THR A 561 -20.84 -11.42 -21.13
N THR A 562 -19.90 -11.48 -20.19
CA THR A 562 -19.49 -12.72 -19.52
C THR A 562 -19.38 -12.50 -18.03
N THR A 563 -19.78 -13.50 -17.25
CA THR A 563 -19.54 -13.52 -15.80
C THR A 563 -18.09 -13.89 -15.51
N PRO A 564 -17.47 -13.36 -14.45
CA PRO A 564 -16.19 -13.86 -13.97
C PRO A 564 -16.33 -15.34 -13.58
N ALA A 565 -15.52 -16.22 -14.17
CA ALA A 565 -15.58 -17.65 -13.91
C ALA A 565 -15.12 -17.94 -12.46
N GLY A 566 -16.04 -18.42 -11.61
CA GLY A 566 -15.72 -18.98 -10.31
C GLY A 566 -16.31 -20.38 -10.18
N GLU A 567 -15.60 -21.29 -9.53
CA GLU A 567 -16.02 -22.69 -9.31
C GLU A 567 -17.28 -22.85 -8.44
N SER A 568 -17.78 -21.76 -7.84
CA SER A 568 -18.95 -21.81 -6.97
C SER A 568 -20.26 -21.84 -7.76
N GLY A 569 -21.13 -22.81 -7.47
CA GLY A 569 -22.45 -23.01 -8.10
C GLY A 569 -23.49 -21.88 -7.95
N ARG A 570 -23.10 -20.65 -7.59
CA ARG A 570 -23.94 -19.45 -7.70
C ARG A 570 -23.73 -18.81 -9.08
N GLN A 571 -24.81 -18.40 -9.73
CA GLN A 571 -24.81 -17.87 -11.11
C GLN A 571 -25.07 -16.35 -11.11
N PRO A 572 -24.06 -15.49 -10.90
CA PRO A 572 -24.26 -14.05 -10.91
C PRO A 572 -24.57 -13.53 -12.33
N ALA A 573 -25.18 -12.36 -12.44
CA ALA A 573 -25.29 -11.67 -13.74
C ALA A 573 -23.94 -11.03 -14.15
N PRO A 574 -23.65 -10.88 -15.47
CA PRO A 574 -22.45 -10.18 -15.92
C PRO A 574 -22.35 -8.75 -15.34
N PRO A 575 -21.15 -8.29 -14.94
CA PRO A 575 -20.98 -6.94 -14.41
C PRO A 575 -21.15 -5.85 -15.47
N VAL A 576 -21.42 -4.62 -15.03
CA VAL A 576 -21.44 -3.42 -15.88
C VAL A 576 -20.16 -2.62 -15.64
N ALA A 577 -19.38 -2.37 -16.69
CA ALA A 577 -18.19 -1.53 -16.59
C ALA A 577 -18.58 -0.04 -16.63
N ALA A 578 -18.29 0.70 -15.56
CA ALA A 578 -18.39 2.15 -15.50
C ALA A 578 -17.06 2.79 -15.89
N VAL A 579 -17.05 3.52 -17.00
CA VAL A 579 -15.89 4.25 -17.52
C VAL A 579 -15.92 5.69 -17.01
N LEU A 580 -14.90 6.10 -16.26
CA LEU A 580 -14.74 7.44 -15.69
C LEU A 580 -13.69 8.24 -16.46
N GLN A 581 -13.93 9.54 -16.66
CA GLN A 581 -13.05 10.48 -17.37
C GLN A 581 -11.89 11.03 -16.49
N GLU A 582 -11.45 10.26 -15.50
CA GLU A 582 -10.46 10.70 -14.53
C GLU A 582 -9.54 9.55 -14.13
N PRO A 583 -8.29 9.84 -13.72
CA PRO A 583 -7.36 8.79 -13.31
C PRO A 583 -7.82 8.12 -12.00
N PRO A 584 -7.41 6.87 -11.74
CA PRO A 584 -7.61 6.24 -10.44
C PRO A 584 -7.05 7.11 -9.32
N PHE A 585 -7.77 7.24 -8.21
CA PHE A 585 -7.35 7.97 -7.00
C PHE A 585 -7.05 9.48 -7.20
N ALA A 586 -7.63 10.10 -8.24
CA ALA A 586 -7.33 11.46 -8.70
C ALA A 586 -7.43 12.57 -7.65
N ARG A 587 -8.32 12.47 -6.66
CA ARG A 587 -8.63 13.58 -5.73
C ARG A 587 -8.03 13.34 -4.36
N GLY A 588 -8.18 12.14 -3.81
CA GLY A 588 -7.81 11.81 -2.43
C GLY A 588 -6.59 10.91 -2.25
N GLY A 589 -5.99 10.41 -3.34
CA GLY A 589 -4.96 9.37 -3.26
C GLY A 589 -5.51 8.09 -2.63
N LEU A 590 -4.77 7.47 -1.71
CA LEU A 590 -5.22 6.25 -1.02
C LEU A 590 -6.49 6.42 -0.18
N ALA A 591 -6.95 7.65 0.07
CA ALA A 591 -8.20 7.92 0.75
C ALA A 591 -9.40 8.04 -0.22
N ASP A 592 -9.18 8.11 -1.53
CA ASP A 592 -10.23 8.33 -2.53
C ASP A 592 -11.04 7.05 -2.76
N ARG A 593 -12.36 7.13 -2.60
CA ARG A 593 -13.28 6.00 -2.83
C ARG A 593 -14.44 6.44 -3.71
N ILE A 594 -14.90 5.54 -4.56
CA ILE A 594 -16.13 5.70 -5.34
C ILE A 594 -17.04 4.53 -5.00
N ALA A 595 -18.16 4.83 -4.36
CA ALA A 595 -19.18 3.84 -4.08
C ALA A 595 -20.31 3.93 -5.12
N ALA A 596 -20.84 2.76 -5.47
CA ALA A 596 -21.93 2.61 -6.41
C ALA A 596 -23.18 2.12 -5.70
N GLU A 597 -24.34 2.63 -6.10
CA GLU A 597 -25.63 2.13 -5.65
C GLU A 597 -26.58 1.91 -6.82
N ILE A 598 -27.51 0.96 -6.64
CA ILE A 598 -28.78 1.05 -7.35
C ILE A 598 -29.59 2.13 -6.63
N LYS A 599 -30.00 3.16 -7.36
CA LYS A 599 -30.68 4.31 -6.76
C LYS A 599 -31.99 3.88 -6.10
N THR A 600 -32.28 4.40 -4.90
CA THR A 600 -33.58 4.21 -4.25
C THR A 600 -34.53 5.35 -4.63
N GLY A 601 -35.74 5.01 -5.08
CA GLY A 601 -36.83 5.96 -5.30
C GLY A 601 -37.99 5.75 -4.32
N PHE A 602 -38.78 6.79 -4.12
CA PHE A 602 -40.00 6.75 -3.30
C PHE A 602 -41.25 6.76 -4.18
N GLY A 603 -42.15 5.81 -3.95
CA GLY A 603 -43.45 5.72 -4.60
C GLY A 603 -44.50 6.51 -3.81
N TYR A 604 -45.20 7.41 -4.49
CA TYR A 604 -46.26 8.22 -3.90
C TYR A 604 -47.63 7.65 -4.24
N GLY A 605 -48.57 7.72 -3.29
CA GLY A 605 -49.94 7.33 -3.54
C GLY A 605 -50.88 7.68 -2.39
N PHE A 606 -52.15 7.34 -2.58
CA PHE A 606 -53.18 7.52 -1.56
C PHE A 606 -53.28 6.27 -0.69
N PRO A 607 -53.40 6.40 0.65
CA PRO A 607 -53.71 5.25 1.48
C PRO A 607 -55.13 4.76 1.19
N PRO A 608 -55.42 3.46 1.43
CA PRO A 608 -56.76 2.92 1.20
C PRO A 608 -57.69 3.58 2.21
N SER A 609 -58.66 4.34 1.72
CA SER A 609 -59.69 4.95 2.54
C SER A 609 -60.79 3.92 2.81
N GLU A 610 -61.22 3.80 4.06
CA GLU A 610 -62.43 3.05 4.45
C GLU A 610 -63.69 3.93 4.39
N ASP A 611 -63.54 5.25 4.22
CA ASP A 611 -64.62 6.24 4.26
C ASP A 611 -64.44 7.26 3.11
N GLU A 612 -65.36 7.29 2.13
CA GLU A 612 -65.27 8.18 0.94
C GLU A 612 -65.23 9.70 1.27
N ARG A 613 -65.42 10.08 2.55
CA ARG A 613 -65.44 11.46 3.03
C ARG A 613 -64.08 11.98 3.52
N ASP A 614 -63.14 11.11 3.84
CA ASP A 614 -61.74 11.49 4.08
C ASP A 614 -60.94 11.24 2.80
N GLN A 615 -60.49 12.31 2.15
CA GLN A 615 -59.46 12.20 1.12
C GLN A 615 -58.10 12.28 1.81
N PRO A 616 -57.45 11.14 2.10
CA PRO A 616 -56.15 11.17 2.73
C PRO A 616 -55.13 11.88 1.82
N PRO A 617 -54.15 12.60 2.39
CA PRO A 617 -53.11 13.24 1.60
C PRO A 617 -52.29 12.19 0.83
N VAL A 618 -51.73 12.61 -0.31
CA VAL A 618 -50.70 11.82 -1.00
C VAL A 618 -49.53 11.65 -0.04
N GLU A 619 -49.15 10.40 0.21
CA GLU A 619 -48.01 10.05 1.07
C GLU A 619 -47.06 9.10 0.34
N ILE A 620 -45.85 8.95 0.87
CA ILE A 620 -44.95 7.87 0.46
C ILE A 620 -45.56 6.53 0.88
N ARG A 621 -45.78 5.64 -0.09
CA ARG A 621 -46.39 4.31 0.11
C ARG A 621 -45.34 3.21 0.20
N ASP A 622 -44.33 3.28 -0.65
CA ASP A 622 -43.20 2.36 -0.67
C ASP A 622 -41.91 3.06 -1.12
N ALA A 623 -40.78 2.40 -0.89
CA ALA A 623 -39.52 2.74 -1.53
C ALA A 623 -39.03 1.52 -2.30
N ARG A 624 -38.40 1.74 -3.44
CA ARG A 624 -37.85 0.67 -4.28
C ARG A 624 -36.54 1.08 -4.89
N LYS A 625 -35.66 0.10 -5.10
CA LYS A 625 -34.52 0.27 -5.98
C LYS A 625 -35.01 0.50 -7.41
N GLU A 626 -34.37 1.41 -8.14
CA GLU A 626 -34.55 1.65 -9.58
C GLU A 626 -33.98 0.45 -10.36
N ALA A 627 -34.44 -0.77 -10.07
CA ALA A 627 -34.07 -1.99 -10.76
C ALA A 627 -35.32 -2.84 -11.04
N GLY A 628 -35.38 -3.41 -12.23
CA GLY A 628 -36.51 -4.24 -12.65
C GLY A 628 -36.19 -5.03 -13.90
N PRO A 629 -37.01 -6.02 -14.25
CA PRO A 629 -36.85 -6.73 -15.51
C PRO A 629 -37.06 -5.77 -16.69
N ASN A 630 -36.53 -6.15 -17.85
CA ASN A 630 -36.84 -5.45 -19.08
C ASN A 630 -38.36 -5.52 -19.35
N PRO A 631 -39.07 -4.37 -19.47
CA PRO A 631 -40.53 -4.36 -19.65
C PRO A 631 -41.00 -5.00 -20.96
N ASN A 632 -40.09 -5.21 -21.92
CA ASN A 632 -40.38 -5.92 -23.16
C ASN A 632 -40.37 -7.45 -22.98
N LEU A 633 -39.81 -7.96 -21.87
CA LEU A 633 -39.68 -9.39 -21.56
C LEU A 633 -40.57 -9.81 -20.38
N ASP A 634 -40.65 -9.01 -19.31
CA ASP A 634 -41.52 -9.29 -18.17
C ASP A 634 -42.17 -7.99 -17.67
N TYR A 635 -43.47 -8.05 -17.40
CA TYR A 635 -44.27 -6.91 -16.96
C TYR A 635 -44.31 -6.77 -15.43
N LYS A 636 -43.88 -7.80 -14.69
CA LYS A 636 -43.93 -7.76 -13.22
C LYS A 636 -42.69 -7.06 -12.67
N PRO A 637 -42.85 -5.99 -11.87
CA PRO A 637 -41.71 -5.46 -11.13
C PRO A 637 -41.21 -6.51 -10.13
N PHE A 638 -39.95 -6.41 -9.74
CA PHE A 638 -39.46 -7.18 -8.59
C PHE A 638 -40.33 -6.88 -7.36
N SER A 639 -40.49 -7.89 -6.49
CA SER A 639 -41.15 -7.68 -5.20
C SER A 639 -40.42 -6.56 -4.44
N ALA A 640 -41.15 -5.81 -3.60
CA ALA A 640 -40.52 -4.74 -2.83
C ALA A 640 -39.35 -5.25 -1.98
N GLU A 641 -39.50 -6.44 -1.38
CA GLU A 641 -38.47 -7.06 -0.54
C GLU A 641 -37.22 -7.42 -1.34
N THR A 642 -37.40 -8.04 -2.50
CA THR A 642 -36.30 -8.38 -3.41
C THR A 642 -35.61 -7.12 -3.91
N ALA A 643 -36.37 -6.10 -4.33
CA ALA A 643 -35.81 -4.85 -4.82
C ALA A 643 -34.98 -4.15 -3.74
N LEU A 644 -35.50 -4.03 -2.52
CA LEU A 644 -34.83 -3.38 -1.39
C LEU A 644 -33.56 -4.11 -0.91
N GLY A 645 -33.42 -5.39 -1.25
CA GLY A 645 -32.22 -6.20 -1.01
C GLY A 645 -31.13 -6.06 -2.07
N LEU A 646 -31.36 -5.34 -3.17
CA LEU A 646 -30.38 -5.21 -4.25
C LEU A 646 -29.34 -4.11 -3.98
N SER A 647 -28.08 -4.41 -4.28
CA SER A 647 -26.96 -3.46 -4.22
C SER A 647 -25.97 -3.68 -5.38
N LEU A 648 -24.98 -2.79 -5.54
CA LEU A 648 -23.90 -2.90 -6.52
C LEU A 648 -22.57 -3.05 -5.81
N ARG A 649 -21.90 -4.18 -6.01
CA ARG A 649 -20.48 -4.32 -5.65
C ARG A 649 -19.62 -3.68 -6.71
N SER A 650 -18.68 -2.84 -6.28
CA SER A 650 -17.74 -2.16 -7.17
C SER A 650 -16.34 -2.75 -7.03
N GLU A 651 -15.76 -3.17 -8.14
CA GLU A 651 -14.34 -3.53 -8.24
C GLU A 651 -13.58 -2.46 -9.02
N GLY A 652 -12.47 -1.97 -8.48
CA GLY A 652 -11.68 -0.87 -9.04
C GLY A 652 -11.51 0.30 -8.05
N PRO A 653 -10.99 1.46 -8.47
CA PRO A 653 -10.75 1.89 -9.86
C PRO A 653 -9.56 1.18 -10.53
N VAL A 654 -9.76 0.75 -11.77
CA VAL A 654 -8.77 0.12 -12.66
C VAL A 654 -8.36 1.13 -13.74
N GLY A 655 -7.06 1.28 -14.00
CA GLY A 655 -6.56 2.17 -15.05
C GLY A 655 -6.44 1.42 -16.38
N LEU A 656 -6.87 2.03 -17.49
CA LEU A 656 -6.58 1.54 -18.83
C LEU A 656 -5.25 2.13 -19.30
N THR A 657 -4.12 1.44 -19.13
CA THR A 657 -2.84 1.91 -19.71
C THR A 657 -1.98 0.78 -20.26
N PHE A 658 -1.52 1.00 -21.51
CA PHE A 658 -0.42 0.28 -22.17
C PHE A 658 0.92 1.06 -22.06
N ASP A 659 0.93 2.22 -21.38
CA ASP A 659 2.10 3.10 -21.28
C ASP A 659 3.02 2.68 -20.12
N SER A 660 4.34 2.79 -20.32
CA SER A 660 5.34 2.65 -19.26
C SER A 660 5.21 3.78 -18.23
N ALA A 661 5.47 3.48 -16.95
CA ALA A 661 5.39 4.45 -15.85
C ALA A 661 6.28 5.70 -16.02
N ASP A 662 7.33 5.61 -16.83
CA ASP A 662 8.26 6.71 -17.15
C ASP A 662 7.84 7.55 -18.37
N ALA A 663 6.66 7.27 -18.94
CA ALA A 663 6.11 8.12 -19.98
C ALA A 663 6.00 9.56 -19.43
N PRO A 664 6.53 10.58 -20.11
CA PRO A 664 6.51 11.96 -19.64
C PRO A 664 5.09 12.51 -19.42
N ALA A 665 4.08 11.83 -19.97
CA ALA A 665 2.66 12.01 -19.67
C ALA A 665 1.93 10.66 -19.84
N PRO A 666 1.87 9.80 -18.81
CA PRO A 666 1.15 8.53 -18.92
C PRO A 666 -0.32 8.84 -19.21
N ALA A 667 -0.86 8.27 -20.29
CA ALA A 667 -2.22 8.53 -20.72
C ALA A 667 -3.22 7.78 -19.82
N TYR A 668 -3.35 8.18 -18.54
CA TYR A 668 -4.46 7.74 -17.69
C TYR A 668 -5.75 8.43 -18.14
N ALA A 669 -6.20 8.14 -19.36
CA ALA A 669 -7.32 8.81 -19.99
C ALA A 669 -8.66 8.37 -19.37
N ASN A 670 -8.75 7.16 -18.79
CA ASN A 670 -9.96 6.68 -18.12
C ASN A 670 -9.64 5.73 -16.95
N ALA A 671 -10.51 5.74 -15.93
CA ALA A 671 -10.61 4.71 -14.92
C ALA A 671 -11.86 3.84 -15.15
N LEU A 672 -11.77 2.54 -14.88
CA LEU A 672 -12.87 1.59 -14.96
C LEU A 672 -13.26 1.11 -13.56
N LEU A 673 -14.57 1.01 -13.31
CA LEU A 673 -15.14 0.29 -12.18
C LEU A 673 -16.03 -0.82 -12.71
N LEU A 674 -15.86 -2.06 -12.25
CA LEU A 674 -16.78 -3.14 -12.57
C LEU A 674 -17.88 -3.18 -11.51
N LEU A 675 -19.13 -3.00 -11.95
CA LEU A 675 -20.30 -2.92 -11.08
C LEU A 675 -21.08 -4.23 -11.20
N ARG A 676 -21.00 -5.08 -10.19
CA ARG A 676 -21.74 -6.34 -10.12
C ARG A 676 -23.00 -6.18 -9.27
N PRO A 677 -24.20 -6.43 -9.82
CA PRO A 677 -25.42 -6.45 -9.02
C PRO A 677 -25.40 -7.66 -8.09
N VAL A 678 -25.83 -7.47 -6.84
CA VAL A 678 -25.91 -8.53 -5.83
C VAL A 678 -27.22 -8.44 -5.04
N SER A 679 -27.75 -9.58 -4.63
CA SER A 679 -28.82 -9.65 -3.63
C SER A 679 -28.23 -9.85 -2.24
N LEU A 680 -28.64 -9.00 -1.30
CA LEU A 680 -28.29 -9.07 0.12
C LEU A 680 -29.44 -9.62 0.97
N PHE A 681 -30.55 -10.01 0.34
CA PHE A 681 -31.71 -10.56 1.04
C PHE A 681 -32.38 -11.65 0.19
N GLY A 682 -32.57 -12.82 0.79
CA GLY A 682 -33.24 -13.94 0.14
C GLY A 682 -32.49 -14.48 -1.09
N ASN A 683 -33.22 -15.15 -1.99
CA ASN A 683 -32.63 -15.72 -3.21
C ASN A 683 -32.30 -14.63 -4.24
N GLU A 684 -31.22 -14.82 -4.99
CA GLU A 684 -30.81 -13.90 -6.05
C GLU A 684 -31.89 -13.84 -7.16
N PRO A 685 -32.44 -12.65 -7.48
CA PRO A 685 -33.43 -12.54 -8.54
C PRO A 685 -32.78 -12.70 -9.92
N PRO A 686 -33.58 -12.93 -10.98
CA PRO A 686 -33.07 -12.99 -12.35
C PRO A 686 -32.60 -11.60 -12.81
N LEU A 687 -31.33 -11.29 -12.56
CA LEU A 687 -30.71 -10.00 -12.85
C LEU A 687 -30.19 -9.87 -14.29
N GLN A 688 -30.07 -10.97 -15.02
CA GLN A 688 -29.69 -10.93 -16.44
C GLN A 688 -30.73 -10.14 -17.22
N GLU A 689 -30.28 -9.14 -17.98
CA GLU A 689 -31.16 -8.29 -18.80
C GLU A 689 -32.12 -7.41 -18.00
N ALA A 690 -31.93 -7.33 -16.68
CA ALA A 690 -32.58 -6.35 -15.86
C ALA A 690 -32.04 -4.95 -16.18
N LEU A 691 -32.91 -3.96 -16.05
CA LEU A 691 -32.57 -2.55 -16.10
C LEU A 691 -32.24 -2.10 -14.69
N ALA A 692 -31.17 -1.32 -14.53
CA ALA A 692 -30.77 -0.73 -13.26
C ALA A 692 -30.40 0.75 -13.41
N GLY A 693 -30.87 1.58 -12.49
CA GLY A 693 -30.44 2.96 -12.29
C GLY A 693 -29.20 3.00 -11.42
N VAL A 694 -28.06 3.32 -12.03
CA VAL A 694 -26.75 3.33 -11.36
C VAL A 694 -26.43 4.75 -10.90
N ALA A 695 -26.12 4.92 -9.62
CA ALA A 695 -25.57 6.15 -9.08
C ALA A 695 -24.18 5.90 -8.48
N LEU A 696 -23.27 6.83 -8.74
CA LEU A 696 -21.90 6.82 -8.22
C LEU A 696 -21.67 8.04 -7.32
N ARG A 697 -21.06 7.83 -6.16
CA ARG A 697 -20.67 8.90 -5.23
C ARG A 697 -19.21 8.74 -4.85
N ARG A 698 -18.46 9.84 -4.91
CA ARG A 698 -17.09 9.89 -4.40
C ARG A 698 -17.11 10.28 -2.93
N TYR A 699 -16.31 9.63 -2.12
CA TYR A 699 -16.08 10.02 -0.73
C TYR A 699 -14.62 9.79 -0.34
N ILE A 700 -14.19 10.47 0.73
CA ILE A 700 -12.88 10.27 1.32
C ILE A 700 -13.00 9.27 2.47
N ASP A 701 -12.21 8.20 2.41
CA ASP A 701 -12.14 7.19 3.45
C ASP A 701 -11.62 7.84 4.76
N PRO A 702 -12.45 7.86 5.82
CA PRO A 702 -12.09 8.52 7.07
C PRO A 702 -10.95 7.80 7.81
N ALA A 703 -10.60 6.56 7.44
CA ALA A 703 -9.44 5.88 8.01
C ALA A 703 -8.11 6.56 7.61
N TRP A 704 -8.11 7.30 6.49
CA TRP A 704 -6.95 7.99 5.94
C TRP A 704 -6.91 9.50 6.24
N LEU A 705 -7.62 9.95 7.29
CA LEU A 705 -7.72 11.37 7.68
C LEU A 705 -7.09 11.66 9.05
N THR A 706 -6.67 12.92 9.24
CA THR A 706 -6.10 13.44 10.51
C THR A 706 -7.15 13.79 11.56
N GLY A 707 -8.44 13.84 11.21
CA GLY A 707 -9.53 14.26 12.08
C GLY A 707 -9.63 13.48 13.40
N ALA A 708 -10.11 14.17 14.44
CA ALA A 708 -10.41 13.56 15.73
C ALA A 708 -11.60 12.58 15.60
N VAL A 709 -11.50 11.44 16.30
CA VAL A 709 -12.59 10.47 16.38
C VAL A 709 -13.50 10.87 17.53
N ARG A 710 -14.77 11.14 17.26
CA ARG A 710 -15.78 11.34 18.31
C ARG A 710 -16.41 10.00 18.65
N LYS A 711 -16.38 9.61 19.92
CA LYS A 711 -16.97 8.36 20.40
C LYS A 711 -18.20 8.66 21.24
N GLN A 712 -19.21 7.80 21.16
CA GLN A 712 -20.29 7.82 22.12
C GLN A 712 -19.79 7.25 23.45
N GLU A 713 -19.82 8.06 24.53
CA GLU A 713 -19.26 7.64 25.83
C GLU A 713 -20.14 6.62 26.55
N SER A 714 -21.46 6.67 26.35
CA SER A 714 -22.41 5.71 26.94
C SER A 714 -23.70 5.64 26.13
N SER A 715 -24.48 4.57 26.30
CA SER A 715 -25.82 4.46 25.72
C SER A 715 -26.79 5.55 26.18
N ALA A 716 -26.55 6.17 27.34
CA ALA A 716 -27.36 7.25 27.89
C ALA A 716 -27.05 8.63 27.30
N GLN A 717 -25.88 8.80 26.66
CA GLN A 717 -25.47 10.06 26.05
C GLN A 717 -25.33 9.88 24.53
N PRO A 718 -26.26 10.43 23.72
CA PRO A 718 -26.18 10.33 22.27
C PRO A 718 -25.00 11.13 21.74
N LEU A 719 -24.43 10.67 20.64
CA LEU A 719 -23.36 11.36 19.95
C LEU A 719 -23.91 12.60 19.23
N LEU A 720 -23.41 13.78 19.63
CA LEU A 720 -23.80 15.08 19.08
C LEU A 720 -22.86 15.52 17.95
N LEU A 721 -23.40 15.66 16.73
CA LEU A 721 -22.64 16.05 15.53
C LEU A 721 -23.25 17.30 14.87
N ASP A 722 -22.41 18.14 14.28
CA ASP A 722 -22.84 19.36 13.57
C ASP A 722 -23.35 18.99 12.17
N THR A 723 -24.62 19.27 11.85
CA THR A 723 -25.22 18.92 10.54
C THR A 723 -24.56 19.62 9.35
N SER A 724 -23.88 20.76 9.56
CA SER A 724 -23.22 21.52 8.49
C SER A 724 -21.95 20.85 7.97
N ARG A 725 -21.36 19.96 8.78
CA ARG A 725 -20.17 19.18 8.40
C ARG A 725 -20.57 17.82 7.81
N CYS A 726 -19.67 17.26 7.02
CA CYS A 726 -19.83 15.92 6.48
C CYS A 726 -19.22 14.90 7.47
N TRP A 727 -20.02 13.91 7.86
CA TRP A 727 -19.66 12.93 8.88
C TRP A 727 -19.77 11.52 8.35
N TRP A 728 -18.76 10.72 8.67
CA TRP A 728 -18.81 9.28 8.58
C TRP A 728 -19.03 8.70 9.97
N VAL A 729 -20.11 7.95 10.15
CA VAL A 729 -20.49 7.35 11.43
C VAL A 729 -20.44 5.84 11.31
N ASP A 730 -19.52 5.21 12.03
CA ASP A 730 -19.38 3.76 12.11
C ASP A 730 -20.18 3.19 13.27
N LEU A 731 -20.83 2.05 13.02
CA LEU A 731 -21.47 1.23 14.02
C LEU A 731 -20.70 -0.08 14.17
N ALA A 732 -20.17 -0.33 15.36
CA ALA A 732 -19.30 -1.49 15.61
C ALA A 732 -20.04 -2.84 15.55
N SER A 733 -21.37 -2.86 15.64
CA SER A 733 -22.18 -4.08 15.55
C SER A 733 -23.49 -3.81 14.82
N THR A 734 -23.94 -4.81 14.05
CA THR A 734 -25.28 -4.87 13.44
C THR A 734 -26.33 -5.45 14.39
N SER A 735 -25.96 -5.77 15.63
CA SER A 735 -26.79 -6.60 16.50
C SER A 735 -27.98 -5.90 17.14
N GLU A 736 -27.98 -4.57 17.22
CA GLU A 736 -28.95 -3.81 18.02
C GLU A 736 -29.47 -2.56 17.28
N PRO A 737 -30.70 -2.08 17.56
CA PRO A 737 -31.31 -0.97 16.84
C PRO A 737 -30.57 0.35 17.08
N VAL A 738 -30.45 1.15 16.02
CA VAL A 738 -29.82 2.47 16.05
C VAL A 738 -30.82 3.51 15.60
N SER A 739 -30.85 4.65 16.29
CA SER A 739 -31.68 5.80 15.92
C SER A 739 -30.83 6.99 15.52
N TYR A 740 -31.22 7.62 14.43
CA TYR A 740 -30.60 8.83 13.90
C TYR A 740 -31.63 9.96 13.89
N GLN A 741 -31.37 10.98 14.69
CA GLN A 741 -32.33 12.04 15.00
C GLN A 741 -31.69 13.42 14.89
N ILE A 742 -32.54 14.43 14.79
CA ILE A 742 -32.18 15.83 14.80
C ILE A 742 -32.39 16.37 16.22
N ALA A 743 -31.39 17.01 16.80
CA ALA A 743 -31.50 17.69 18.08
C ALA A 743 -32.35 18.94 17.93
N THR A 744 -33.62 18.84 18.33
CA THR A 744 -34.50 20.00 18.57
C THR A 744 -35.09 19.89 19.97
N ALA A 745 -35.92 20.86 20.39
CA ALA A 745 -36.65 20.78 21.67
C ALA A 745 -37.43 19.47 21.84
N ARG A 746 -37.86 18.86 20.72
CA ARG A 746 -38.30 17.46 20.65
C ARG A 746 -37.51 16.75 19.54
N PRO A 747 -36.65 15.77 19.85
CA PRO A 747 -35.84 15.11 18.84
C PRO A 747 -36.68 14.63 17.66
N VAL A 748 -36.31 15.03 16.45
CA VAL A 748 -37.03 14.66 15.23
C VAL A 748 -36.32 13.48 14.59
N PRO A 749 -36.95 12.30 14.49
CA PRO A 749 -36.29 11.14 13.92
C PRO A 749 -36.19 11.26 12.40
N VAL A 750 -35.06 10.83 11.83
CA VAL A 750 -34.83 10.78 10.37
C VAL A 750 -34.88 9.35 9.90
N PHE A 751 -34.09 8.45 10.50
CA PHE A 751 -34.12 7.03 10.19
C PHE A 751 -33.79 6.19 11.43
N GLU A 752 -34.20 4.93 11.37
CA GLU A 752 -33.89 3.90 12.35
C GLU A 752 -33.48 2.61 11.66
N MET A 753 -32.62 1.84 12.33
CA MET A 753 -32.28 0.48 11.95
C MET A 753 -33.00 -0.48 12.90
N VAL A 754 -33.69 -1.45 12.32
CA VAL A 754 -34.41 -2.50 13.07
C VAL A 754 -33.88 -3.86 12.66
N ARG A 755 -33.51 -4.68 13.65
CA ARG A 755 -33.22 -6.10 13.45
C ARG A 755 -34.45 -6.92 13.82
N THR A 756 -34.86 -7.83 12.95
CA THR A 756 -36.00 -8.74 13.20
C THR A 756 -35.48 -10.17 13.18
N ALA A 757 -35.73 -10.91 14.27
CA ALA A 757 -35.40 -12.33 14.35
C ALA A 757 -36.24 -13.12 13.34
N ALA A 758 -35.66 -14.16 12.75
CA ALA A 758 -36.40 -15.06 11.86
C ALA A 758 -37.55 -15.73 12.62
N ASN A 759 -38.80 -15.51 12.19
CA ASN A 759 -39.97 -16.15 12.79
C ASN A 759 -40.16 -17.56 12.21
N GLY A 760 -40.60 -18.53 13.03
CA GLY A 760 -40.69 -19.95 12.66
C GLY A 760 -41.61 -20.35 11.50
N ARG A 761 -42.32 -19.40 10.84
CA ARG A 761 -43.04 -19.65 9.57
C ARG A 761 -42.15 -19.47 8.33
N ASP A 762 -41.12 -18.64 8.40
CA ASP A 762 -40.20 -18.34 7.28
C ASP A 762 -39.10 -19.41 7.12
N ALA A 763 -38.92 -20.26 8.14
CA ALA A 763 -38.01 -21.41 8.12
C ALA A 763 -38.40 -22.49 7.09
N ALA A 764 -39.65 -22.52 6.61
CA ALA A 764 -40.11 -23.48 5.62
C ALA A 764 -39.67 -23.14 4.17
N GLU A 765 -39.21 -21.90 3.92
CA GLU A 765 -38.77 -21.42 2.59
C GLU A 765 -37.24 -21.19 2.48
N GLY A 766 -36.46 -21.60 3.49
CA GLY A 766 -34.99 -21.62 3.43
C GLY A 766 -34.27 -20.36 3.92
N ALA A 767 -34.96 -19.37 4.48
CA ALA A 767 -34.35 -18.16 5.05
C ALA A 767 -34.19 -18.28 6.57
N ALA A 768 -33.05 -18.80 7.03
CA ALA A 768 -32.72 -19.00 8.44
C ALA A 768 -31.78 -17.92 9.02
N SER A 769 -31.79 -16.70 8.47
CA SER A 769 -30.94 -15.58 8.92
C SER A 769 -31.74 -14.44 9.53
N ASP A 770 -31.18 -13.81 10.57
CA ASP A 770 -31.73 -12.57 11.11
C ASP A 770 -31.74 -11.47 10.05
N ARG A 771 -32.80 -10.66 10.04
CA ARG A 771 -33.02 -9.61 9.04
C ARG A 771 -32.67 -8.24 9.61
N ILE A 772 -32.04 -7.40 8.80
CA ILE A 772 -31.80 -5.98 9.09
C ILE A 772 -32.61 -5.15 8.09
N SER A 773 -33.41 -4.21 8.61
CA SER A 773 -34.25 -3.30 7.83
C SER A 773 -33.94 -1.86 8.21
N ILE A 774 -33.78 -1.00 7.21
CA ILE A 774 -33.53 0.44 7.40
C ILE A 774 -34.82 1.19 7.08
N ASN A 775 -35.38 1.85 8.09
CA ASN A 775 -36.64 2.57 8.00
C ASN A 775 -36.39 4.08 8.09
N VAL A 776 -36.95 4.84 7.16
CA VAL A 776 -36.84 6.31 7.12
C VAL A 776 -38.19 6.92 7.43
N TRP A 777 -38.18 8.02 8.19
CA TRP A 777 -39.39 8.76 8.55
C TRP A 777 -39.89 9.59 7.37
N LYS A 778 -41.15 9.38 6.97
CA LYS A 778 -41.74 10.03 5.78
C LYS A 778 -41.69 11.55 5.88
N ALA A 779 -41.99 12.08 7.06
CA ALA A 779 -41.95 13.52 7.34
C ALA A 779 -40.58 14.16 7.09
N ALA A 780 -39.48 13.41 7.25
CA ALA A 780 -38.14 13.91 6.96
C ALA A 780 -37.84 13.99 5.45
N ILE A 781 -38.52 13.17 4.64
CA ILE A 781 -38.33 13.13 3.18
C ILE A 781 -39.16 14.22 2.49
N ASP A 782 -40.48 14.24 2.71
CA ASP A 782 -41.41 15.10 1.95
C ASP A 782 -42.19 16.10 2.83
N GLY A 783 -41.99 16.08 4.15
CA GLY A 783 -42.71 16.94 5.10
C GLY A 783 -44.09 16.43 5.52
N VAL A 784 -44.55 15.27 5.00
CA VAL A 784 -45.85 14.68 5.32
C VAL A 784 -45.67 13.55 6.35
N ALA A 785 -46.28 13.71 7.53
CA ALA A 785 -46.38 12.63 8.51
C ALA A 785 -47.39 11.60 8.01
N GLY A 786 -46.92 10.44 7.54
CA GLY A 786 -47.78 9.41 6.96
C GLY A 786 -48.99 9.04 7.82
N HIS A 787 -50.11 8.72 7.18
CA HIS A 787 -51.42 8.57 7.78
C HIS A 787 -51.56 7.32 8.66
N LYS A 788 -51.02 6.18 8.23
CA LYS A 788 -51.09 4.89 8.98
C LYS A 788 -49.74 4.40 9.48
N GLN A 789 -48.67 4.69 8.74
CA GLN A 789 -47.30 4.29 9.05
C GLN A 789 -46.39 5.51 8.88
N PRO A 790 -45.67 5.94 9.93
CA PRO A 790 -44.84 7.13 9.88
C PRO A 790 -43.49 6.91 9.17
N THR A 791 -43.11 5.64 8.97
CA THR A 791 -41.85 5.23 8.34
C THR A 791 -42.08 4.45 7.05
N VAL A 792 -41.03 4.37 6.23
CA VAL A 792 -40.94 3.56 5.01
C VAL A 792 -39.60 2.83 4.98
N GLU A 793 -39.59 1.53 4.65
CA GLU A 793 -38.36 0.74 4.52
C GLU A 793 -37.64 1.12 3.21
N VAL A 794 -36.34 1.44 3.27
CA VAL A 794 -35.54 1.91 2.11
C VAL A 794 -34.39 0.98 1.71
N ALA A 795 -34.04 0.03 2.57
CA ALA A 795 -33.07 -1.03 2.31
C ALA A 795 -33.26 -2.19 3.29
N ARG A 796 -32.91 -3.40 2.84
CA ARG A 796 -32.99 -4.64 3.62
C ARG A 796 -31.79 -5.54 3.35
N MET A 797 -31.31 -6.26 4.37
CA MET A 797 -30.29 -7.30 4.19
C MET A 797 -30.37 -8.40 5.25
N ASP A 798 -29.81 -9.57 4.96
CA ASP A 798 -29.53 -10.62 5.93
C ASP A 798 -28.30 -10.24 6.77
N ALA A 799 -28.37 -10.47 8.09
CA ALA A 799 -27.33 -10.06 9.03
C ALA A 799 -25.96 -10.72 8.75
N GLY A 800 -25.93 -11.88 8.11
CA GLY A 800 -24.69 -12.57 7.73
C GLY A 800 -23.91 -11.92 6.58
N HIS A 801 -24.46 -10.89 5.92
CA HIS A 801 -23.78 -10.20 4.81
C HIS A 801 -22.86 -9.04 5.25
N ALA A 802 -22.95 -8.59 6.50
CA ALA A 802 -22.20 -7.44 6.97
C ALA A 802 -21.73 -7.57 8.43
N ASP A 803 -20.46 -7.26 8.68
CA ASP A 803 -19.88 -7.24 10.02
C ASP A 803 -20.22 -5.94 10.77
N GLY A 804 -20.60 -4.90 10.05
CA GLY A 804 -20.95 -3.60 10.59
C GLY A 804 -21.63 -2.71 9.56
N LEU A 805 -22.17 -1.59 10.02
CA LEU A 805 -22.74 -0.55 9.16
C LEU A 805 -21.98 0.77 9.35
N ALA A 806 -22.03 1.60 8.32
CA ALA A 806 -21.58 2.98 8.38
C ALA A 806 -22.59 3.88 7.67
N PHE A 807 -22.68 5.12 8.12
CA PHE A 807 -23.51 6.13 7.49
C PHE A 807 -22.69 7.37 7.14
N LEU A 808 -22.88 7.87 5.93
CA LEU A 808 -22.26 9.08 5.43
C LEU A 808 -23.33 10.18 5.37
N HIS A 809 -23.22 11.14 6.29
CA HIS A 809 -24.05 12.35 6.33
C HIS A 809 -23.36 13.49 5.58
N GLN A 810 -24.12 14.22 4.76
CA GLN A 810 -23.64 15.37 4.02
C GLN A 810 -24.73 16.44 3.89
N GLN A 811 -24.37 17.70 4.11
CA GLN A 811 -25.21 18.83 3.70
C GLN A 811 -25.07 19.07 2.18
N ILE A 812 -26.20 19.09 1.46
CA ILE A 812 -26.24 19.37 0.01
C ILE A 812 -26.55 20.85 -0.23
N ALA A 813 -27.46 21.41 0.55
CA ALA A 813 -27.83 22.82 0.58
C ALA A 813 -28.26 23.20 2.01
N ALA A 814 -28.41 24.49 2.30
CA ALA A 814 -28.89 24.93 3.60
C ALA A 814 -30.25 24.29 3.93
N GLY A 815 -30.33 23.52 5.03
CA GLY A 815 -31.54 22.79 5.43
C GLY A 815 -31.81 21.47 4.68
N HIS A 816 -30.99 21.09 3.70
CA HIS A 816 -31.13 19.86 2.90
C HIS A 816 -29.90 18.96 3.04
N TYR A 817 -30.14 17.70 3.36
CA TYR A 817 -29.09 16.75 3.70
C TYR A 817 -29.23 15.46 2.89
N SER A 818 -28.11 14.79 2.64
CA SER A 818 -28.05 13.44 2.08
C SER A 818 -27.48 12.50 3.14
N THR A 819 -28.11 11.33 3.29
CA THR A 819 -27.54 10.24 4.07
C THR A 819 -27.37 9.03 3.14
N SER A 820 -26.14 8.53 3.04
CA SER A 820 -25.85 7.22 2.43
C SER A 820 -25.61 6.20 3.53
N ILE A 821 -26.21 5.02 3.38
CA ILE A 821 -26.05 3.88 4.28
C ILE A 821 -25.14 2.85 3.61
N LEU A 822 -24.11 2.41 4.30
CA LEU A 822 -23.10 1.47 3.81
C LEU A 822 -22.96 0.27 4.74
N ALA A 823 -22.75 -0.91 4.18
CA ALA A 823 -22.48 -2.15 4.88
C ALA A 823 -21.01 -2.53 4.74
N ARG A 824 -20.36 -2.91 5.85
CA ARG A 824 -18.99 -3.43 5.84
C ARG A 824 -19.03 -4.93 5.55
N PRO A 825 -18.42 -5.40 4.45
CA PRO A 825 -18.43 -6.82 4.11
C PRO A 825 -17.63 -7.63 5.15
N GLY A 826 -18.12 -8.83 5.50
CA GLY A 826 -17.48 -9.68 6.51
C GLY A 826 -16.34 -10.58 6.02
N SER A 827 -16.12 -10.65 4.70
CA SER A 827 -14.96 -11.34 4.13
C SER A 827 -14.62 -10.79 2.75
N VAL A 828 -13.33 -10.83 2.40
CA VAL A 828 -12.80 -10.42 1.10
C VAL A 828 -12.63 -11.65 0.21
N GLY A 829 -13.42 -11.74 -0.86
CA GLY A 829 -13.29 -12.76 -1.89
C GLY A 829 -12.63 -12.19 -3.14
N THR A 830 -11.29 -12.10 -3.15
CA THR A 830 -10.53 -11.49 -4.26
C THR A 830 -10.77 -12.21 -5.59
N GLU A 831 -10.96 -13.54 -5.59
CA GLU A 831 -11.36 -14.33 -6.77
C GLU A 831 -12.65 -13.82 -7.42
N ARG A 832 -13.53 -13.21 -6.62
CA ARG A 832 -14.83 -12.70 -7.05
C ARG A 832 -14.81 -11.19 -7.32
N GLY A 833 -13.65 -10.56 -7.28
CA GLY A 833 -13.52 -9.11 -7.36
C GLY A 833 -14.05 -8.38 -6.13
N ASP A 834 -14.25 -9.07 -5.00
CA ASP A 834 -14.76 -8.46 -3.79
C ASP A 834 -13.64 -7.71 -3.05
N THR A 835 -13.90 -6.46 -2.67
CA THR A 835 -13.02 -5.62 -1.86
C THR A 835 -13.58 -5.52 -0.42
N ASP A 836 -12.75 -5.18 0.56
CA ASP A 836 -13.23 -4.80 1.91
C ASP A 836 -13.84 -3.40 2.00
N ALA A 837 -13.92 -2.66 0.88
CA ALA A 837 -14.59 -1.37 0.82
C ALA A 837 -16.09 -1.49 1.21
N PRO A 838 -16.65 -0.53 1.96
CA PRO A 838 -18.06 -0.53 2.34
C PRO A 838 -19.01 -0.52 1.13
N LEU A 839 -19.98 -1.44 1.13
CA LEU A 839 -21.01 -1.60 0.12
C LEU A 839 -22.16 -0.61 0.35
N MET A 840 -22.50 0.22 -0.63
CA MET A 840 -23.61 1.17 -0.48
C MET A 840 -24.97 0.47 -0.57
N LEU A 841 -25.74 0.51 0.51
CA LEU A 841 -27.07 -0.09 0.59
C LEU A 841 -28.12 0.84 -0.03
N CYS A 842 -28.13 2.12 0.34
CA CYS A 842 -29.03 3.13 -0.20
C CYS A 842 -28.57 4.54 0.15
N SER A 843 -29.05 5.52 -0.61
CA SER A 843 -28.94 6.94 -0.30
C SER A 843 -30.31 7.60 -0.41
N PHE A 844 -30.59 8.53 0.50
CA PHE A 844 -31.81 9.35 0.47
C PHE A 844 -31.51 10.77 0.90
N GLU A 845 -32.33 11.70 0.41
CA GLU A 845 -32.26 13.12 0.76
C GLU A 845 -33.37 13.46 1.74
N TRP A 846 -33.07 14.30 2.72
CA TRP A 846 -34.02 14.68 3.76
C TRP A 846 -33.84 16.13 4.18
N GLN A 847 -34.88 16.68 4.79
CA GLN A 847 -34.93 18.06 5.28
C GLN A 847 -35.52 18.10 6.68
N VAL A 848 -35.26 19.18 7.42
CA VAL A 848 -35.88 19.37 8.74
C VAL A 848 -37.38 19.61 8.54
N PRO A 849 -38.28 18.78 9.12
CA PRO A 849 -39.71 18.97 8.96
C PRO A 849 -40.12 20.33 9.51
N ARG A 850 -40.85 21.12 8.70
CA ARG A 850 -41.44 22.38 9.17
C ARG A 850 -42.61 22.03 10.09
N SER A 851 -42.45 22.18 11.41
CA SER A 851 -43.60 22.04 12.30
C SER A 851 -44.60 23.15 11.98
N LYS A 852 -45.77 22.80 11.45
CA LYS A 852 -46.95 23.66 11.58
C LYS A 852 -47.40 23.58 13.03
N SER A 853 -46.75 24.31 13.93
CA SER A 853 -47.40 24.67 15.18
C SER A 853 -48.63 25.51 14.82
N GLU A 854 -49.79 25.08 15.28
CA GLU A 854 -51.02 25.87 15.19
C GLU A 854 -50.77 27.23 15.86
N GLY A 855 -50.75 28.28 15.03
CA GLY A 855 -50.64 29.67 15.47
C GLY A 855 -49.21 30.20 15.61
N GLU A 856 -48.55 30.50 14.50
CA GLU A 856 -47.67 31.68 14.36
C GLU A 856 -47.27 31.83 12.88
N LEU A 857 -47.96 32.75 12.20
CA LEU A 857 -47.56 33.31 10.90
C LEU A 857 -46.58 34.44 11.18
N GLU A 858 -45.30 34.12 11.38
CA GLU A 858 -44.22 35.05 11.05
C GLU A 858 -43.16 34.27 10.28
N GLU A 859 -43.08 34.52 8.97
CA GLU A 859 -41.93 34.11 8.18
C GLU A 859 -40.69 34.80 8.79
N PRO A 860 -39.62 34.05 9.12
CA PRO A 860 -38.39 34.67 9.56
C PRO A 860 -37.86 35.58 8.44
N PRO A 861 -37.24 36.74 8.78
CA PRO A 861 -36.71 37.67 7.79
C PRO A 861 -35.73 36.94 6.87
N THR A 862 -35.87 37.19 5.57
CA THR A 862 -35.25 36.48 4.44
C THR A 862 -33.71 36.59 4.36
N ASP A 863 -33.08 37.27 5.32
CA ASP A 863 -31.65 37.61 5.36
C ASP A 863 -30.86 36.91 6.49
N GLN A 864 -31.48 36.05 7.31
CA GLN A 864 -30.75 35.29 8.33
C GLN A 864 -30.74 33.78 8.04
N PRO A 865 -29.56 33.13 7.98
CA PRO A 865 -29.48 31.69 7.82
C PRO A 865 -30.10 31.00 9.05
N PRO A 866 -30.87 29.90 8.87
CA PRO A 866 -31.41 29.14 10.00
C PRO A 866 -30.28 28.68 10.93
N PRO A 867 -30.51 28.64 12.26
CA PRO A 867 -29.48 28.24 13.22
C PRO A 867 -28.98 26.81 12.93
N PRO A 868 -27.68 26.53 13.15
CA PRO A 868 -27.11 25.21 12.90
C PRO A 868 -27.81 24.18 13.77
N VAL A 869 -28.28 23.12 13.12
CA VAL A 869 -28.99 22.02 13.76
C VAL A 869 -27.99 20.92 14.11
N MET A 870 -28.15 20.24 15.24
CA MET A 870 -27.25 19.13 15.63
C MET A 870 -27.90 17.78 15.28
N LEU A 871 -27.09 16.78 14.97
CA LEU A 871 -27.47 15.38 14.83
C LEU A 871 -27.27 14.66 16.16
N LEU A 872 -28.23 13.82 16.52
CA LEU A 872 -28.19 12.90 17.63
C LEU A 872 -28.11 11.49 17.06
N VAL A 873 -26.98 10.81 17.29
CA VAL A 873 -26.85 9.38 16.99
C VAL A 873 -26.89 8.62 18.30
N SER A 874 -27.88 7.74 18.44
CA SER A 874 -28.01 6.87 19.61
C SER A 874 -27.85 5.42 19.18
N ALA A 875 -26.70 4.84 19.52
CA ALA A 875 -26.47 3.40 19.46
C ALA A 875 -26.41 2.83 20.89
N PRO A 876 -26.83 1.58 21.11
CA PRO A 876 -26.69 0.98 22.42
C PRO A 876 -25.22 0.57 22.67
N GLU A 877 -24.86 0.45 23.95
CA GLU A 877 -23.49 0.24 24.46
C GLU A 877 -22.41 1.30 24.08
N GLY A 878 -22.78 2.43 23.47
CA GLY A 878 -21.79 3.46 23.07
C GLY A 878 -20.96 3.06 21.84
N ASN A 879 -21.48 2.15 21.01
CA ASN A 879 -20.78 1.56 19.87
C ASN A 879 -20.72 2.44 18.60
N ALA A 880 -21.09 3.72 18.69
CA ALA A 880 -21.03 4.67 17.58
C ALA A 880 -19.73 5.51 17.59
N LEU A 881 -19.07 5.57 16.43
CA LEU A 881 -17.84 6.33 16.21
C LEU A 881 -18.02 7.26 15.01
N ALA A 882 -17.85 8.58 15.19
CA ALA A 882 -17.92 9.54 14.11
C ALA A 882 -16.56 10.14 13.76
N ARG A 883 -16.33 10.32 12.46
CA ARG A 883 -15.15 10.96 11.89
C ARG A 883 -15.60 11.97 10.83
N GLU A 884 -14.98 13.15 10.86
CA GLU A 884 -15.22 14.15 9.82
C GLU A 884 -14.66 13.63 8.49
N THR A 885 -15.39 13.83 7.40
CA THR A 885 -14.98 13.42 6.05
C THR A 885 -15.52 14.40 4.99
N MET A 886 -15.37 14.07 3.71
CA MET A 886 -15.96 14.77 2.59
C MET A 886 -16.56 13.77 1.60
N ALA A 887 -17.65 14.17 0.96
CA ALA A 887 -18.27 13.44 -0.12
C ALA A 887 -18.72 14.38 -1.25
N SER A 888 -18.79 13.86 -2.47
CA SER A 888 -19.29 14.60 -3.62
C SER A 888 -20.81 14.44 -3.76
N ALA A 889 -21.41 15.32 -4.56
CA ALA A 889 -22.71 15.03 -5.16
C ALA A 889 -22.66 13.70 -5.96
N THR A 890 -23.81 13.08 -6.15
CA THR A 890 -23.95 11.85 -6.93
C THR A 890 -23.90 12.16 -8.44
N THR A 891 -23.35 11.21 -9.20
CA THR A 891 -23.53 11.13 -10.65
C THR A 891 -24.43 9.93 -10.93
N ALA A 892 -25.61 10.15 -11.50
CA ALA A 892 -26.58 9.08 -11.74
C ALA A 892 -26.93 8.94 -13.22
N LEU A 893 -27.04 7.70 -13.68
CA LEU A 893 -27.58 7.35 -14.99
C LEU A 893 -28.82 6.48 -14.79
N LYS A 894 -29.95 6.93 -15.35
CA LYS A 894 -31.27 6.38 -14.99
C LYS A 894 -31.48 4.93 -15.43
N TRP A 895 -30.84 4.46 -16.52
CA TRP A 895 -31.06 3.10 -17.02
C TRP A 895 -29.83 2.52 -17.73
N THR A 896 -29.24 1.47 -17.18
CA THR A 896 -28.34 0.54 -17.89
C THR A 896 -28.96 -0.85 -17.90
N GLN A 897 -28.89 -1.53 -19.04
CA GLN A 897 -29.29 -2.93 -19.15
C GLN A 897 -28.11 -3.82 -18.78
N ILE A 898 -28.29 -4.75 -17.86
CA ILE A 898 -27.29 -5.79 -17.59
C ILE A 898 -27.30 -6.78 -18.76
N SER A 899 -26.15 -7.18 -19.29
CA SER A 899 -26.13 -8.15 -20.40
C SER A 899 -26.53 -9.54 -19.93
N ARG A 900 -26.78 -10.41 -20.91
CA ARG A 900 -26.87 -11.84 -20.69
C ARG A 900 -25.50 -12.49 -20.81
N ASP A 901 -25.27 -13.56 -20.04
CA ASP A 901 -24.00 -14.29 -20.05
C ASP A 901 -23.83 -15.10 -21.34
N PHE A 902 -22.79 -14.81 -22.09
CA PHE A 902 -22.45 -15.45 -23.36
C PHE A 902 -21.92 -16.87 -23.17
N ASN A 903 -21.41 -17.22 -21.99
CA ASN A 903 -20.93 -18.57 -21.72
C ASN A 903 -22.05 -19.59 -21.58
N LYS A 904 -23.29 -19.14 -21.40
CA LYS A 904 -24.44 -20.00 -21.11
C LYS A 904 -25.39 -20.10 -22.30
N VAL A 905 -25.87 -21.31 -22.55
CA VAL A 905 -26.97 -21.59 -23.48
C VAL A 905 -28.12 -22.25 -22.73
N ASN A 906 -29.34 -22.14 -23.25
CA ASN A 906 -30.48 -22.80 -22.62
C ASN A 906 -30.80 -24.12 -23.31
N LEU A 907 -31.19 -25.11 -22.51
CA LEU A 907 -31.60 -26.45 -22.90
C LEU A 907 -33.05 -26.70 -22.47
N LEU A 908 -33.82 -27.41 -23.29
CA LEU A 908 -35.11 -27.98 -22.89
C LEU A 908 -34.88 -29.20 -22.00
N SER A 909 -35.51 -29.21 -20.83
CA SER A 909 -35.61 -30.31 -19.89
C SER A 909 -37.06 -30.78 -19.80
N ALA A 910 -37.27 -32.09 -19.78
CA ALA A 910 -38.59 -32.68 -19.59
C ALA A 910 -38.90 -32.74 -18.10
N ASP A 911 -39.78 -31.86 -17.62
CA ASP A 911 -40.27 -31.86 -16.24
C ASP A 911 -41.79 -32.09 -16.21
N ALA A 912 -42.32 -32.63 -15.11
CA ALA A 912 -43.72 -33.05 -15.00
C ALA A 912 -44.73 -31.89 -15.10
N ASP A 913 -44.26 -30.65 -14.95
CA ASP A 913 -45.04 -29.41 -14.91
C ASP A 913 -44.92 -28.53 -16.19
N GLY A 914 -44.34 -29.05 -17.28
CA GLY A 914 -44.18 -28.33 -18.56
C GLY A 914 -42.71 -28.21 -18.98
N PRO A 915 -42.40 -27.45 -20.05
CA PRO A 915 -41.02 -27.30 -20.50
C PRO A 915 -40.19 -26.58 -19.42
N ALA A 916 -39.33 -27.32 -18.73
CA ALA A 916 -38.33 -26.74 -17.85
C ALA A 916 -37.14 -26.32 -18.70
N VAL A 917 -36.66 -25.09 -18.55
CA VAL A 917 -35.50 -24.59 -19.29
C VAL A 917 -34.30 -24.58 -18.35
N ALA A 918 -33.29 -25.41 -18.65
CA ALA A 918 -32.03 -25.46 -17.89
C ALA A 918 -30.96 -24.60 -18.58
N GLN A 919 -30.09 -23.95 -17.81
CA GLN A 919 -28.92 -23.24 -18.35
C GLN A 919 -27.67 -24.12 -18.24
N GLN A 920 -26.91 -24.22 -19.33
CA GLN A 920 -25.70 -25.02 -19.41
C GLN A 920 -24.53 -24.18 -19.93
N ASP A 921 -23.32 -24.41 -19.40
CA ASP A 921 -22.10 -23.85 -19.99
C ASP A 921 -21.90 -24.41 -21.39
N ALA A 922 -21.71 -23.53 -22.36
CA ALA A 922 -21.39 -23.91 -23.74
C ALA A 922 -20.10 -24.74 -23.82
N ALA A 923 -19.14 -24.50 -22.90
CA ALA A 923 -17.91 -25.30 -22.79
C ALA A 923 -18.15 -26.76 -22.36
N LEU A 924 -19.29 -27.06 -21.75
CA LEU A 924 -19.70 -28.42 -21.36
C LEU A 924 -20.56 -29.09 -22.44
N LEU A 925 -20.67 -28.49 -23.63
CA LEU A 925 -21.35 -29.08 -24.76
C LEU A 925 -20.35 -29.54 -25.81
N THR A 926 -20.71 -30.59 -26.53
CA THR A 926 -20.04 -31.03 -27.75
C THR A 926 -21.07 -31.11 -28.87
N ALA A 927 -20.70 -30.65 -30.06
CA ALA A 927 -21.54 -30.74 -31.24
C ALA A 927 -21.09 -31.89 -32.14
N ARG A 928 -22.04 -32.60 -32.76
CA ARG A 928 -21.79 -33.56 -33.84
C ARG A 928 -22.57 -33.14 -35.07
N VAL A 929 -21.86 -32.98 -36.19
CA VAL A 929 -22.47 -32.70 -37.49
C VAL A 929 -22.46 -33.98 -38.33
N GLU A 930 -23.64 -34.55 -38.59
CA GLU A 930 -23.81 -35.75 -39.41
C GLU A 930 -23.56 -35.45 -40.91
N LYS A 931 -23.32 -36.50 -41.73
CA LYS A 931 -23.09 -36.37 -43.19
C LYS A 931 -24.25 -35.69 -43.94
N ASN A 932 -25.46 -35.77 -43.41
CA ASN A 932 -26.66 -35.11 -43.95
C ASN A 932 -26.77 -33.62 -43.53
N GLY A 933 -25.81 -33.09 -42.76
CA GLY A 933 -25.82 -31.72 -42.26
C GLY A 933 -26.59 -31.52 -40.94
N LYS A 934 -27.16 -32.58 -40.35
CA LYS A 934 -27.88 -32.54 -39.07
C LYS A 934 -26.90 -32.28 -37.93
N VAL A 935 -27.27 -31.36 -37.04
CA VAL A 935 -26.49 -31.02 -35.85
C VAL A 935 -27.14 -31.65 -34.62
N VAL A 936 -26.33 -32.33 -33.82
CA VAL A 936 -26.71 -32.93 -32.54
C VAL A 936 -25.80 -32.36 -31.45
N PHE A 937 -26.37 -31.98 -30.31
CA PHE A 937 -25.64 -31.53 -29.14
C PHE A 937 -25.69 -32.60 -28.05
N THR A 938 -24.57 -32.87 -27.42
CA THR A 938 -24.48 -33.73 -26.23
C THR A 938 -23.73 -32.98 -25.13
N GLN A 939 -23.97 -33.34 -23.87
CA GLN A 939 -23.19 -32.83 -22.75
C GLN A 939 -21.87 -33.60 -22.64
N SER A 940 -20.77 -32.91 -22.35
CA SER A 940 -19.45 -33.53 -22.17
C SER A 940 -19.51 -34.67 -21.14
N GLY A 941 -19.23 -35.90 -21.58
CA GLY A 941 -19.30 -37.10 -20.75
C GLY A 941 -20.66 -37.82 -20.72
N SER A 942 -21.66 -37.35 -21.47
CA SER A 942 -22.96 -38.00 -21.70
C SER A 942 -23.20 -38.26 -23.18
N ASP A 943 -23.83 -39.39 -23.51
CA ASP A 943 -24.29 -39.71 -24.86
C ASP A 943 -25.74 -39.24 -25.12
N GLU A 944 -26.38 -38.57 -24.15
CA GLU A 944 -27.74 -38.07 -24.30
C GLU A 944 -27.81 -36.77 -25.12
N ASP A 945 -28.64 -36.80 -26.18
CA ASP A 945 -28.90 -35.64 -27.04
C ASP A 945 -29.70 -34.56 -26.30
N VAL A 946 -29.12 -33.37 -26.16
CA VAL A 946 -29.77 -32.19 -25.58
C VAL A 946 -30.38 -31.28 -26.66
N THR A 947 -31.46 -30.58 -26.32
CA THR A 947 -32.16 -29.67 -27.25
C THR A 947 -31.99 -28.22 -26.83
N LEU A 948 -31.41 -27.39 -27.70
CA LEU A 948 -31.29 -25.95 -27.47
C LEU A 948 -32.66 -25.25 -27.57
N CYS A 949 -32.89 -24.23 -26.74
CA CYS A 949 -34.06 -23.36 -26.86
C CYS A 949 -33.76 -21.90 -26.57
N ALA A 950 -34.51 -20.99 -27.19
CA ALA A 950 -34.36 -19.56 -26.91
C ALA A 950 -34.80 -19.25 -25.47
N SER A 951 -34.25 -18.23 -24.82
CA SER A 951 -34.59 -17.95 -23.41
C SER A 951 -36.03 -17.54 -23.20
N THR A 952 -36.70 -17.04 -24.23
CA THR A 952 -38.13 -16.72 -24.16
C THR A 952 -39.00 -17.98 -24.09
N ALA A 953 -38.46 -19.19 -24.35
CA ALA A 953 -39.19 -20.44 -24.15
C ALA A 953 -39.66 -20.62 -22.70
N ARG A 954 -38.94 -20.06 -21.72
CA ARG A 954 -39.33 -20.09 -20.29
C ARG A 954 -40.39 -19.05 -19.92
N ASN A 955 -40.64 -18.06 -20.78
CA ASN A 955 -41.50 -16.93 -20.43
C ASN A 955 -42.97 -17.36 -20.46
N ARG A 956 -43.65 -17.28 -19.33
CA ARG A 956 -45.07 -17.66 -19.24
C ARG A 956 -46.00 -16.56 -19.76
N HIS A 957 -45.51 -15.34 -19.87
CA HIS A 957 -46.29 -14.18 -20.29
C HIS A 957 -45.99 -13.84 -21.76
N SER A 958 -46.94 -13.21 -22.43
CA SER A 958 -46.72 -12.64 -23.77
C SER A 958 -45.67 -11.53 -23.71
N ALA A 959 -44.90 -11.35 -24.77
CA ALA A 959 -43.79 -10.41 -24.83
C ALA A 959 -43.80 -9.64 -26.15
N HIS A 960 -43.30 -8.41 -26.12
CA HIS A 960 -43.14 -7.60 -27.34
C HIS A 960 -41.90 -7.97 -28.16
N LEU A 961 -41.15 -8.96 -27.70
CA LEU A 961 -39.94 -9.49 -28.33
C LEU A 961 -40.02 -11.02 -28.32
N GLN A 962 -39.59 -11.62 -29.43
CA GLN A 962 -39.43 -13.06 -29.54
C GLN A 962 -37.99 -13.40 -29.86
N ARG A 963 -37.45 -14.45 -29.23
CA ARG A 963 -36.08 -14.91 -29.46
C ARG A 963 -36.03 -16.19 -30.26
N HIS A 964 -34.96 -16.27 -31.04
CA HIS A 964 -34.65 -17.34 -31.96
C HIS A 964 -33.19 -17.74 -31.76
N ILE A 965 -32.86 -18.97 -32.15
CA ILE A 965 -31.48 -19.44 -32.13
C ILE A 965 -31.00 -19.66 -33.56
N ALA A 966 -29.76 -19.27 -33.83
CA ALA A 966 -29.00 -19.66 -35.00
C ALA A 966 -27.72 -20.38 -34.58
N LEU A 967 -27.26 -21.28 -35.44
CA LEU A 967 -26.00 -21.98 -35.33
C LEU A 967 -25.08 -21.48 -36.45
N ILE A 968 -23.84 -21.15 -36.11
CA ILE A 968 -22.80 -20.77 -37.07
C ILE A 968 -21.69 -21.81 -36.96
N ALA A 969 -21.43 -22.54 -38.04
CA ALA A 969 -20.28 -23.43 -38.13
C ALA A 969 -19.06 -22.69 -38.70
N SER A 970 -17.89 -23.01 -38.17
CA SER A 970 -16.63 -22.40 -38.53
C SER A 970 -15.48 -23.41 -38.54
N GLY A 971 -14.41 -23.08 -39.28
CA GLY A 971 -13.12 -23.76 -39.24
C GLY A 971 -12.03 -22.79 -38.78
N PHE A 972 -10.94 -23.29 -38.18
CA PHE A 972 -9.80 -22.47 -37.82
C PHE A 972 -8.74 -22.51 -38.92
N LEU A 973 -8.22 -21.34 -39.27
CA LEU A 973 -7.07 -21.19 -40.13
C LEU A 973 -5.80 -21.24 -39.27
N GLU A 974 -4.99 -22.27 -39.48
CA GLU A 974 -3.70 -22.45 -38.79
C GLU A 974 -2.62 -21.58 -39.46
N GLU A 975 -2.53 -20.31 -39.06
CA GLU A 975 -1.45 -19.39 -39.43
C GLU A 975 -0.57 -19.04 -38.21
N LEU A 976 0.60 -18.45 -38.44
CA LEU A 976 1.46 -17.92 -37.37
C LEU A 976 0.73 -16.77 -36.63
N GLY A 977 0.21 -17.04 -35.44
CA GLY A 977 -0.51 -16.06 -34.63
C GLY A 977 -1.71 -16.66 -33.91
N GLN A 978 -2.70 -15.83 -33.54
CA GLN A 978 -3.99 -16.35 -33.07
C GLN A 978 -4.74 -16.96 -34.26
N PRO A 979 -5.31 -18.18 -34.11
CA PRO A 979 -6.02 -18.85 -35.20
C PRO A 979 -7.23 -18.01 -35.64
N ALA A 980 -7.33 -17.75 -36.95
CA ALA A 980 -8.47 -17.03 -37.50
C ALA A 980 -9.65 -17.98 -37.71
N GLU A 981 -10.81 -17.63 -37.17
CA GLU A 981 -12.03 -18.42 -37.33
C GLU A 981 -12.71 -18.05 -38.66
N LEU A 982 -12.74 -18.99 -39.60
CA LEU A 982 -13.35 -18.86 -40.93
C LEU A 982 -14.79 -19.36 -40.90
N PHE A 983 -15.71 -18.52 -41.37
CA PHE A 983 -17.11 -18.89 -41.54
C PHE A 983 -17.29 -20.03 -42.55
N SER A 984 -18.04 -21.08 -42.16
CA SER A 984 -18.44 -22.19 -43.04
C SER A 984 -19.86 -21.99 -43.58
N ARG A 985 -20.86 -22.05 -42.69
CA ARG A 985 -22.30 -21.95 -42.99
C ARG A 985 -23.10 -21.71 -41.71
N ALA A 986 -24.35 -21.28 -41.85
CA ALA A 986 -25.25 -20.99 -40.72
C ALA A 986 -26.66 -21.53 -40.93
N THR A 987 -27.35 -21.88 -39.85
CA THR A 987 -28.76 -22.33 -39.85
C THR A 987 -29.52 -21.76 -38.66
N THR A 988 -30.80 -21.50 -38.83
CA THR A 988 -31.73 -21.20 -37.73
C THR A 988 -32.19 -22.50 -37.08
N VAL A 989 -32.35 -22.51 -35.77
CA VAL A 989 -32.86 -23.66 -35.01
C VAL A 989 -34.37 -23.55 -34.90
N ALA A 990 -35.05 -24.51 -35.54
CA ALA A 990 -36.44 -24.86 -35.29
C ALA A 990 -36.45 -26.36 -34.99
N GLY A 991 -37.01 -26.77 -33.85
CA GLY A 991 -37.01 -28.15 -33.37
C GLY A 991 -35.65 -28.73 -32.91
N ARG A 992 -35.67 -30.03 -32.58
CA ARG A 992 -34.55 -30.80 -31.98
C ARG A 992 -33.42 -31.19 -32.93
N SER A 993 -33.56 -31.01 -34.23
CA SER A 993 -32.57 -31.48 -35.21
C SER A 993 -32.32 -30.44 -36.31
N PRO A 994 -31.69 -29.30 -35.95
CA PRO A 994 -31.34 -28.29 -36.93
C PRO A 994 -30.37 -28.86 -37.96
N MET A 995 -30.52 -28.45 -39.22
CA MET A 995 -29.73 -28.96 -40.34
C MET A 995 -29.14 -27.80 -41.14
N PHE A 996 -27.82 -27.83 -41.34
CA PHE A 996 -27.17 -26.81 -42.17
C PHE A 996 -27.57 -26.95 -43.65
N PRO A 997 -28.00 -25.88 -44.32
CA PRO A 997 -28.23 -25.89 -45.76
C PRO A 997 -26.90 -25.87 -46.53
N GLY A 998 -26.81 -26.64 -47.61
CA GLY A 998 -25.64 -26.67 -48.50
C GLY A 998 -24.41 -27.41 -47.93
N MET A 999 -23.32 -27.46 -48.71
CA MET A 999 -22.05 -28.06 -48.31
C MET A 999 -21.18 -27.04 -47.56
N PRO A 1000 -20.34 -27.48 -46.60
CA PRO A 1000 -19.42 -26.59 -45.89
C PRO A 1000 -18.39 -25.98 -46.84
N SER A 1001 -18.09 -24.69 -46.67
CA SER A 1001 -17.07 -23.99 -47.47
C SER A 1001 -15.65 -24.25 -46.97
N VAL A 1002 -15.50 -24.60 -45.68
CA VAL A 1002 -14.24 -24.96 -45.01
C VAL A 1002 -14.46 -26.14 -44.05
N PRO A 1003 -13.41 -26.90 -43.65
CA PRO A 1003 -13.54 -27.95 -42.65
C PRO A 1003 -14.09 -27.42 -41.32
N GLU A 1004 -15.26 -27.91 -40.92
CA GLU A 1004 -15.93 -27.46 -39.70
C GLU A 1004 -15.24 -28.06 -38.47
N GLN A 1005 -14.84 -27.19 -37.55
CA GLN A 1005 -14.12 -27.55 -36.31
C GLN A 1005 -14.84 -27.03 -35.06
N ALA A 1006 -15.59 -25.92 -35.18
CA ALA A 1006 -16.34 -25.33 -34.09
C ALA A 1006 -17.74 -24.88 -34.54
N LEU A 1007 -18.63 -24.75 -33.56
CA LEU A 1007 -19.99 -24.27 -33.73
C LEU A 1007 -20.31 -23.21 -32.68
N ARG A 1008 -20.90 -22.09 -33.09
CA ARG A 1008 -21.38 -21.05 -32.18
C ARG A 1008 -22.90 -21.01 -32.16
N VAL A 1009 -23.47 -20.88 -30.97
CA VAL A 1009 -24.90 -20.65 -30.76
C VAL A 1009 -25.11 -19.15 -30.66
N VAL A 1010 -25.89 -18.59 -31.58
CA VAL A 1010 -26.28 -17.18 -31.61
C VAL A 1010 -27.74 -17.11 -31.21
N GLU A 1011 -28.04 -16.39 -30.14
CA GLU A 1011 -29.42 -16.04 -29.82
C GLU A 1011 -29.70 -14.62 -30.28
N PHE A 1012 -30.78 -14.45 -31.04
CA PHE A 1012 -31.19 -13.17 -31.59
C PHE A 1012 -32.67 -12.93 -31.34
N GLU A 1013 -33.04 -11.67 -31.17
CA GLU A 1013 -34.42 -11.23 -30.91
C GLU A 1013 -35.01 -10.49 -32.10
N THR A 1014 -36.31 -10.62 -32.28
CA THR A 1014 -37.13 -9.91 -33.27
C THR A 1014 -38.29 -9.21 -32.55
N PRO A 1015 -38.78 -8.06 -33.05
CA PRO A 1015 -40.05 -7.50 -32.62
C PRO A 1015 -41.17 -8.54 -32.72
N ALA A 1016 -42.05 -8.59 -31.72
CA ALA A 1016 -43.18 -9.49 -31.69
C ALA A 1016 -44.48 -8.75 -31.36
N ALA A 1017 -45.56 -9.13 -32.04
CA ALA A 1017 -46.89 -8.65 -31.77
C ALA A 1017 -47.65 -9.63 -30.88
N ILE A 1018 -48.27 -9.12 -29.83
CA ILE A 1018 -49.07 -9.92 -28.90
C ILE A 1018 -50.47 -10.06 -29.48
N LEU A 1019 -50.91 -11.30 -29.67
CA LEU A 1019 -52.23 -11.64 -30.19
C LEU A 1019 -52.99 -12.51 -29.20
N CYS A 1020 -54.30 -12.28 -29.10
CA CYS A 1020 -55.23 -13.08 -28.31
C CYS A 1020 -56.35 -13.66 -29.18
N ALA A 1021 -56.86 -14.82 -28.78
CA ALA A 1021 -57.99 -15.45 -29.46
C ALA A 1021 -59.26 -14.60 -29.35
N GLN A 1022 -60.07 -14.59 -30.41
CA GLN A 1022 -61.24 -13.72 -30.63
C GLN A 1022 -62.24 -13.58 -29.47
N HIS A 1023 -62.33 -14.55 -28.55
CA HIS A 1023 -63.27 -14.56 -27.42
C HIS A 1023 -62.71 -13.96 -26.12
N VAL A 1024 -61.38 -13.76 -26.00
CA VAL A 1024 -60.73 -13.19 -24.81
C VAL A 1024 -61.10 -11.72 -24.60
N THR A 1025 -61.51 -11.26 -23.42
CA THR A 1025 -61.87 -9.84 -23.24
C THR A 1025 -60.62 -8.95 -23.14
N ALA A 1026 -60.14 -8.41 -24.26
CA ALA A 1026 -58.92 -7.59 -24.35
C ALA A 1026 -59.08 -6.36 -25.27
N SER A 1027 -58.15 -5.40 -25.15
CA SER A 1027 -58.09 -4.22 -26.02
C SER A 1027 -58.00 -4.63 -27.51
N PRO A 1028 -58.66 -3.90 -28.45
CA PRO A 1028 -58.62 -4.20 -29.88
C PRO A 1028 -57.20 -4.33 -30.47
N ARG A 1029 -56.21 -3.67 -29.87
CA ARG A 1029 -54.80 -3.74 -30.28
C ARG A 1029 -54.20 -5.16 -30.23
N TYR A 1030 -54.78 -6.06 -29.44
CA TYR A 1030 -54.34 -7.44 -29.29
C TYR A 1030 -55.14 -8.43 -30.15
N ARG A 1031 -56.10 -7.95 -30.95
CA ARG A 1031 -56.92 -8.78 -31.86
C ARG A 1031 -56.29 -8.95 -33.22
N SER A 1032 -55.54 -7.94 -33.65
CA SER A 1032 -54.88 -7.90 -34.94
C SER A 1032 -53.55 -7.19 -34.83
N ALA A 1033 -52.53 -7.74 -35.46
CA ALA A 1033 -51.20 -7.15 -35.59
C ALA A 1033 -50.96 -6.74 -37.04
N TYR A 1034 -50.31 -5.59 -37.26
CA TYR A 1034 -49.82 -5.20 -38.58
C TYR A 1034 -48.32 -5.47 -38.65
N ILE A 1035 -47.89 -6.22 -39.66
CA ILE A 1035 -46.47 -6.47 -39.97
C ILE A 1035 -46.05 -5.50 -41.07
N ASP A 1036 -45.13 -4.59 -40.75
CA ASP A 1036 -44.63 -3.56 -41.65
C ASP A 1036 -43.44 -4.06 -42.49
N PHE A 1037 -43.50 -3.83 -43.79
CA PHE A 1037 -42.44 -4.16 -44.75
C PHE A 1037 -41.66 -2.93 -45.22
N VAL A 1038 -42.19 -1.73 -45.00
CA VAL A 1038 -41.56 -0.48 -45.44
C VAL A 1038 -40.33 -0.17 -44.60
N SER A 1039 -40.42 -0.30 -43.27
CA SER A 1039 -39.31 0.06 -42.37
C SER A 1039 -38.05 -0.82 -42.56
N THR A 1040 -38.26 -2.08 -42.96
CA THR A 1040 -37.22 -3.10 -43.17
C THR A 1040 -36.81 -3.26 -44.64
N ASP A 1041 -37.33 -2.40 -45.52
CA ASP A 1041 -37.01 -2.31 -46.95
C ASP A 1041 -37.17 -3.60 -47.76
N TYR A 1042 -38.30 -4.25 -47.60
CA TYR A 1042 -38.66 -5.45 -48.36
C TYR A 1042 -38.87 -5.14 -49.86
N ARG A 1043 -37.93 -5.54 -50.75
CA ARG A 1043 -37.94 -5.14 -52.18
C ARG A 1043 -37.89 -6.27 -53.23
N LYS A 1044 -37.88 -7.55 -52.84
CA LYS A 1044 -37.76 -8.72 -53.77
C LYS A 1044 -38.67 -9.88 -53.35
N PRO A 1045 -39.06 -10.78 -54.29
CA PRO A 1045 -39.77 -12.00 -53.94
C PRO A 1045 -38.91 -12.85 -52.99
N ASN A 1046 -39.27 -12.79 -51.72
CA ASN A 1046 -38.55 -13.36 -50.58
C ASN A 1046 -39.57 -14.10 -49.72
N LYS A 1047 -39.17 -15.22 -49.10
CA LYS A 1047 -40.07 -15.98 -48.23
C LYS A 1047 -40.25 -15.25 -46.90
N LEU A 1048 -41.39 -15.48 -46.25
CA LEU A 1048 -41.68 -14.99 -44.89
C LEU A 1048 -41.70 -16.16 -43.92
N LEU A 1049 -40.97 -16.06 -42.81
CA LEU A 1049 -41.07 -16.97 -41.69
C LEU A 1049 -41.86 -16.29 -40.58
N LEU A 1050 -43.10 -16.73 -40.38
CA LEU A 1050 -43.90 -16.36 -39.22
C LEU A 1050 -43.61 -17.34 -38.10
N THR A 1051 -43.29 -16.81 -36.93
CA THR A 1051 -43.12 -17.63 -35.73
C THR A 1051 -44.16 -17.20 -34.69
N LEU A 1052 -44.99 -18.14 -34.28
CA LEU A 1052 -45.98 -17.99 -33.22
C LEU A 1052 -45.49 -18.71 -31.98
N ARG A 1053 -45.17 -18.00 -30.90
CA ARG A 1053 -44.88 -18.61 -29.60
C ARG A 1053 -46.17 -18.72 -28.80
N PHE A 1054 -46.48 -19.91 -28.29
CA PHE A 1054 -47.60 -20.08 -27.37
C PHE A 1054 -47.21 -19.57 -25.97
N THR A 1055 -48.07 -18.78 -25.34
CA THR A 1055 -47.82 -18.18 -24.02
C THR A 1055 -48.81 -18.76 -23.00
N GLY A 1056 -48.37 -18.90 -21.74
CA GLY A 1056 -49.09 -19.65 -20.72
C GLY A 1056 -49.04 -21.18 -20.91
N ARG A 1057 -49.84 -21.92 -20.16
CA ARG A 1057 -50.16 -23.32 -20.47
C ARG A 1057 -51.43 -23.26 -21.32
N PRO A 1058 -51.40 -23.43 -22.66
CA PRO A 1058 -52.64 -23.66 -23.38
C PRO A 1058 -53.24 -24.93 -22.76
N GLU A 1059 -54.32 -24.77 -22.00
CA GLU A 1059 -55.02 -25.91 -21.43
C GLU A 1059 -55.41 -26.87 -22.58
N LYS A 1060 -55.62 -28.15 -22.26
CA LYS A 1060 -55.97 -29.19 -23.26
C LYS A 1060 -57.28 -28.93 -24.03
N SER A 1061 -57.87 -27.75 -23.88
CA SER A 1061 -59.15 -27.32 -24.42
C SER A 1061 -59.10 -26.86 -25.87
N PHE A 1062 -57.95 -26.41 -26.39
CA PHE A 1062 -57.84 -25.97 -27.78
C PHE A 1062 -57.42 -27.12 -28.69
N THR A 1063 -58.28 -27.50 -29.63
CA THR A 1063 -57.96 -28.51 -30.66
C THR A 1063 -57.41 -27.90 -31.95
N ARG A 1064 -57.69 -26.62 -32.23
CA ARG A 1064 -57.23 -25.93 -33.44
C ARG A 1064 -56.93 -24.46 -33.23
N VAL A 1065 -55.93 -23.98 -33.95
CA VAL A 1065 -55.51 -22.58 -34.04
C VAL A 1065 -55.46 -22.16 -35.49
N ARG A 1066 -56.01 -20.99 -35.81
CA ARG A 1066 -56.10 -20.44 -37.16
C ARG A 1066 -55.48 -19.05 -37.18
N LEU A 1067 -54.53 -18.83 -38.09
CA LEU A 1067 -54.01 -17.51 -38.39
C LEU A 1067 -54.74 -16.97 -39.61
N LEU A 1068 -55.41 -15.83 -39.43
CA LEU A 1068 -56.03 -15.09 -40.52
C LEU A 1068 -55.08 -14.01 -40.99
N VAL A 1069 -54.73 -14.01 -42.27
CA VAL A 1069 -53.78 -13.05 -42.85
C VAL A 1069 -54.45 -12.25 -43.96
N SER A 1070 -54.27 -10.93 -43.96
CA SER A 1070 -54.92 -10.02 -44.93
C SER A 1070 -54.07 -8.79 -45.23
N GLN A 1071 -53.94 -8.37 -46.49
CA GLN A 1071 -53.21 -7.14 -46.85
C GLN A 1071 -54.14 -5.92 -46.93
N PRO A 1072 -53.63 -4.69 -46.70
CA PRO A 1072 -54.39 -3.48 -47.00
C PRO A 1072 -54.56 -3.37 -48.52
N THR A 1073 -55.78 -3.51 -49.04
CA THR A 1073 -56.06 -3.34 -50.46
C THR A 1073 -56.20 -1.86 -50.84
N VAL A 1074 -55.61 -1.46 -51.96
CA VAL A 1074 -55.84 -0.16 -52.61
C VAL A 1074 -57.03 -0.31 -53.59
N GLY A 1075 -58.23 -0.56 -53.07
CA GLY A 1075 -59.42 -0.72 -53.92
C GLY A 1075 -60.66 -1.28 -53.20
N PRO A 1076 -61.85 -1.25 -53.85
CA PRO A 1076 -63.13 -1.67 -53.26
C PRO A 1076 -63.31 -3.19 -53.12
N ASP A 1077 -62.40 -4.01 -53.65
CA ASP A 1077 -62.44 -5.46 -53.49
C ASP A 1077 -61.78 -5.86 -52.16
N VAL A 1078 -62.62 -6.24 -51.19
CA VAL A 1078 -62.18 -6.85 -49.93
C VAL A 1078 -61.98 -8.34 -50.15
N HIS A 1079 -60.74 -8.78 -50.36
CA HIS A 1079 -60.43 -10.20 -50.33
C HIS A 1079 -60.67 -10.76 -48.92
N ALA A 1080 -61.28 -11.94 -48.82
CA ALA A 1080 -61.40 -12.66 -47.56
C ALA A 1080 -59.98 -12.99 -47.03
N PRO A 1081 -59.75 -12.92 -45.71
CA PRO A 1081 -58.43 -13.24 -45.15
C PRO A 1081 -58.05 -14.69 -45.45
N ASP A 1082 -56.79 -14.91 -45.81
CA ASP A 1082 -56.22 -16.25 -45.93
C ASP A 1082 -56.19 -16.92 -44.56
N ARG A 1083 -56.42 -18.24 -44.53
CA ARG A 1083 -56.45 -19.02 -43.30
C ARG A 1083 -55.36 -20.07 -43.27
N ILE A 1084 -54.45 -19.95 -42.30
CA ILE A 1084 -53.46 -20.97 -41.95
C ILE A 1084 -54.01 -21.72 -40.73
N GLU A 1085 -54.44 -22.97 -40.91
CA GLU A 1085 -55.03 -23.79 -39.84
C GLU A 1085 -54.05 -24.84 -39.31
N CYS A 1086 -53.92 -24.90 -37.99
CA CYS A 1086 -53.08 -25.83 -37.25
C CYS A 1086 -53.96 -26.66 -36.30
N ALA A 1087 -53.83 -27.99 -36.33
CA ALA A 1087 -54.40 -28.86 -35.32
C ALA A 1087 -53.41 -29.03 -34.16
N LEU A 1088 -53.89 -28.81 -32.93
CA LEU A 1088 -53.10 -29.01 -31.72
C LEU A 1088 -53.29 -30.46 -31.22
N ASP A 1089 -52.18 -31.07 -30.78
CA ASP A 1089 -52.20 -32.39 -30.16
C ASP A 1089 -52.63 -32.24 -28.70
N SER A 1090 -53.73 -32.90 -28.29
CA SER A 1090 -54.22 -32.86 -26.91
C SER A 1090 -53.31 -33.55 -25.90
N GLU A 1091 -52.38 -34.39 -26.36
CA GLU A 1091 -51.44 -35.14 -25.50
C GLU A 1091 -50.10 -34.41 -25.30
N ARG A 1092 -49.75 -33.43 -26.14
CA ARG A 1092 -48.47 -32.71 -26.10
C ARG A 1092 -48.68 -31.20 -26.00
N SER A 1093 -47.91 -30.55 -25.14
CA SER A 1093 -47.98 -29.09 -24.99
C SER A 1093 -47.29 -28.38 -26.16
N PRO A 1094 -47.98 -27.53 -26.94
CA PRO A 1094 -47.37 -26.77 -28.02
C PRO A 1094 -46.45 -25.68 -27.47
N LEU A 1095 -45.29 -25.49 -28.09
CA LEU A 1095 -44.29 -24.48 -27.75
C LEU A 1095 -44.28 -23.34 -28.77
N ALA A 1096 -44.12 -23.66 -30.05
CA ALA A 1096 -44.09 -22.68 -31.13
C ALA A 1096 -44.61 -23.24 -32.46
N LEU A 1097 -45.40 -22.44 -33.18
CA LEU A 1097 -45.84 -22.70 -34.55
C LEU A 1097 -44.99 -21.87 -35.51
N TYR A 1098 -44.31 -22.53 -36.43
CA TYR A 1098 -43.58 -21.87 -37.50
C TYR A 1098 -44.37 -22.01 -38.80
N SER A 1099 -44.47 -20.93 -39.58
CA SER A 1099 -45.14 -20.92 -40.89
C SER A 1099 -44.27 -20.20 -41.91
N LEU A 1100 -43.77 -20.93 -42.90
CA LEU A 1100 -43.03 -20.41 -44.03
C LEU A 1100 -44.00 -20.13 -45.19
N LEU A 1101 -44.13 -18.87 -45.57
CA LEU A 1101 -44.93 -18.41 -46.69
C LEU A 1101 -44.02 -18.18 -47.90
N GLU A 1102 -44.35 -18.81 -49.02
CA GLU A 1102 -43.56 -18.78 -50.24
C GLU A 1102 -44.22 -17.90 -51.31
N THR A 1103 -43.42 -17.32 -52.20
CA THR A 1103 -43.90 -16.41 -53.25
C THR A 1103 -44.82 -17.09 -54.27
N ASP A 1104 -44.84 -18.44 -54.33
CA ASP A 1104 -45.75 -19.23 -55.16
C ASP A 1104 -47.13 -19.45 -54.52
N GLY A 1105 -47.37 -18.86 -53.34
CA GLY A 1105 -48.60 -18.98 -52.57
C GLY A 1105 -48.65 -20.21 -51.66
N THR A 1106 -47.58 -21.01 -51.55
CA THR A 1106 -47.53 -22.18 -50.67
C THR A 1106 -47.21 -21.77 -49.23
N VAL A 1107 -47.93 -22.36 -48.26
CA VAL A 1107 -47.60 -22.27 -46.83
C VAL A 1107 -47.11 -23.64 -46.35
N THR A 1108 -45.91 -23.66 -45.77
CA THR A 1108 -45.39 -24.82 -45.03
C THR A 1108 -45.32 -24.49 -43.55
N ALA A 1109 -46.08 -25.20 -42.72
CA ALA A 1109 -46.14 -24.95 -41.28
C ALA A 1109 -45.79 -26.20 -40.47
N TRP A 1110 -45.21 -26.00 -39.28
CA TRP A 1110 -44.94 -27.08 -38.33
C TRP A 1110 -45.01 -26.55 -36.89
N LEU A 1111 -45.34 -27.45 -35.97
CA LEU A 1111 -45.54 -27.18 -34.56
C LEU A 1111 -44.46 -27.87 -33.74
N ASP A 1112 -43.68 -27.11 -33.00
CA ASP A 1112 -42.75 -27.63 -32.00
C ASP A 1112 -43.48 -27.81 -30.67
N HIS A 1113 -43.28 -28.97 -30.03
CA HIS A 1113 -43.85 -29.31 -28.72
C HIS A 1113 -42.81 -29.16 -27.61
N ALA A 1114 -43.28 -29.08 -26.36
CA ALA A 1114 -42.46 -29.00 -25.17
C ALA A 1114 -41.49 -30.20 -24.99
N ASP A 1115 -41.80 -31.35 -25.58
CA ASP A 1115 -40.92 -32.54 -25.60
C ASP A 1115 -39.83 -32.46 -26.69
N GLY A 1116 -39.75 -31.34 -27.41
CA GLY A 1116 -38.80 -31.08 -28.49
C GLY A 1116 -39.10 -31.82 -29.79
N LYS A 1117 -40.20 -32.58 -29.89
CA LYS A 1117 -40.58 -33.29 -31.13
C LYS A 1117 -41.47 -32.39 -32.00
N PRO A 1118 -41.14 -32.19 -33.28
CA PRO A 1118 -42.00 -31.41 -34.19
C PRO A 1118 -43.17 -32.25 -34.74
N SER A 1119 -44.30 -31.60 -35.02
CA SER A 1119 -45.41 -32.11 -35.82
C SER A 1119 -45.55 -31.28 -37.09
N LEU A 1120 -45.37 -31.89 -38.26
CA LEU A 1120 -45.61 -31.21 -39.54
C LEU A 1120 -47.11 -30.99 -39.75
N LEU A 1121 -47.49 -29.80 -40.20
CA LEU A 1121 -48.86 -29.45 -40.52
C LEU A 1121 -49.09 -29.46 -42.04
N THR A 1122 -50.34 -29.67 -42.44
CA THR A 1122 -50.79 -29.76 -43.82
C THR A 1122 -50.34 -28.55 -44.65
N LYS A 1123 -49.85 -28.76 -45.88
CA LYS A 1123 -49.57 -27.68 -46.83
C LYS A 1123 -50.87 -26.93 -47.16
N THR A 1124 -50.94 -25.64 -46.85
CA THR A 1124 -52.04 -24.76 -47.24
C THR A 1124 -51.58 -23.76 -48.30
N ARG A 1125 -52.49 -22.94 -48.83
CA ARG A 1125 -52.18 -21.85 -49.74
C ARG A 1125 -52.54 -20.49 -49.13
N HIS A 1126 -51.80 -19.45 -49.50
CA HIS A 1126 -52.12 -18.05 -49.22
C HIS A 1126 -52.23 -17.25 -50.53
N THR A 1127 -52.89 -16.10 -50.46
CA THR A 1127 -53.12 -15.12 -51.52
C THR A 1127 -52.36 -13.81 -51.30
N LEU A 1128 -51.61 -13.66 -50.19
CA LEU A 1128 -50.75 -12.48 -49.96
C LEU A 1128 -49.80 -12.21 -51.14
N GLU A 1129 -49.77 -10.95 -51.60
CA GLU A 1129 -48.82 -10.48 -52.60
C GLU A 1129 -47.46 -10.21 -51.95
N LEU A 1130 -46.50 -11.11 -52.17
CA LEU A 1130 -45.12 -11.04 -51.63
C LEU A 1130 -44.13 -10.48 -52.66
N ASP A 1131 -44.58 -9.58 -53.53
CA ASP A 1131 -43.80 -9.06 -54.67
C ASP A 1131 -42.88 -7.88 -54.32
N GLY A 1132 -42.86 -7.46 -53.05
CA GLY A 1132 -42.08 -6.32 -52.56
C GLY A 1132 -42.77 -4.96 -52.73
N LYS A 1133 -43.99 -4.89 -53.27
CA LYS A 1133 -44.73 -3.62 -53.44
C LYS A 1133 -45.73 -3.35 -52.33
N SER A 1134 -46.21 -4.40 -51.66
CA SER A 1134 -47.14 -4.28 -50.54
C SER A 1134 -46.47 -3.64 -49.32
N PRO A 1135 -47.09 -2.66 -48.64
CA PRO A 1135 -46.51 -2.01 -47.46
C PRO A 1135 -46.48 -2.93 -46.22
N GLY A 1136 -47.19 -4.07 -46.23
CA GLY A 1136 -47.31 -4.96 -45.08
C GLY A 1136 -48.60 -5.76 -45.08
N PHE A 1137 -48.90 -6.45 -43.98
CA PHE A 1137 -50.13 -7.24 -43.82
C PHE A 1137 -50.61 -7.33 -42.37
N PHE A 1138 -51.91 -7.58 -42.19
CA PHE A 1138 -52.54 -7.83 -40.90
C PHE A 1138 -52.60 -9.32 -40.59
N VAL A 1139 -52.41 -9.69 -39.32
CA VAL A 1139 -52.58 -11.05 -38.80
C VAL A 1139 -53.57 -11.04 -37.64
N ARG A 1140 -54.48 -12.02 -37.60
CA ARG A 1140 -55.41 -12.27 -36.47
C ARG A 1140 -55.36 -13.73 -36.05
N LEU A 1141 -55.71 -13.99 -34.79
CA LEU A 1141 -55.77 -15.32 -34.20
C LEU A 1141 -57.23 -15.75 -33.99
N GLU A 1142 -57.60 -16.89 -34.57
CA GLU A 1142 -58.87 -17.56 -34.33
C GLU A 1142 -58.63 -18.95 -33.71
N THR A 1143 -59.50 -19.36 -32.81
CA THR A 1143 -59.49 -20.71 -32.20
C THR A 1143 -60.88 -21.33 -32.29
N ASP A 1144 -60.98 -22.62 -31.98
CA ASP A 1144 -62.27 -23.23 -31.69
C ASP A 1144 -62.95 -22.54 -30.47
N PRO A 1145 -64.29 -22.45 -30.41
CA PRO A 1145 -65.00 -21.76 -29.34
C PRO A 1145 -64.84 -22.51 -28.01
N THR A 1146 -64.06 -21.95 -27.10
CA THR A 1146 -63.84 -22.44 -25.73
C THR A 1146 -63.95 -21.28 -24.74
N ASN A 1147 -64.04 -21.58 -23.44
CA ASN A 1147 -64.06 -20.55 -22.38
C ASN A 1147 -62.65 -20.11 -21.95
N ASP A 1148 -61.60 -20.74 -22.47
CA ASP A 1148 -60.23 -20.54 -22.00
C ASP A 1148 -59.51 -19.46 -22.81
N GLU A 1149 -58.52 -18.80 -22.23
CA GLU A 1149 -57.77 -17.74 -22.92
C GLU A 1149 -56.56 -18.30 -23.67
N LEU A 1150 -56.41 -17.95 -24.95
CA LEU A 1150 -55.20 -18.21 -25.72
C LEU A 1150 -54.51 -16.90 -26.09
N TRP A 1151 -53.23 -16.83 -25.75
CA TRP A 1151 -52.33 -15.71 -26.03
C TRP A 1151 -51.08 -16.21 -26.74
N VAL A 1152 -50.61 -15.47 -27.74
CA VAL A 1152 -49.43 -15.81 -28.54
C VAL A 1152 -48.58 -14.57 -28.84
N ASP A 1153 -47.28 -14.78 -29.02
CA ASP A 1153 -46.39 -13.79 -29.60
C ASP A 1153 -46.14 -14.15 -31.05
N LEU A 1154 -46.34 -13.20 -31.96
CA LEU A 1154 -46.10 -13.36 -33.39
C LEU A 1154 -44.89 -12.51 -33.81
N SER A 1155 -43.85 -13.14 -34.35
CA SER A 1155 -42.76 -12.47 -35.06
C SER A 1155 -42.72 -12.85 -36.54
N CYS A 1156 -42.09 -12.00 -37.35
CA CYS A 1156 -41.92 -12.21 -38.79
C CYS A 1156 -40.47 -11.92 -39.19
N LEU A 1157 -39.87 -12.84 -39.94
CA LEU A 1157 -38.58 -12.65 -40.61
C LEU A 1157 -38.78 -12.81 -42.12
N HIS A 1158 -38.12 -11.98 -42.92
CA HIS A 1158 -38.17 -12.02 -44.38
C HIS A 1158 -36.77 -11.96 -44.99
N GLY A 1159 -36.60 -12.62 -46.14
CA GLY A 1159 -35.32 -12.67 -46.85
C GLY A 1159 -35.23 -13.84 -47.82
N PRO A 1160 -34.05 -14.09 -48.41
CA PRO A 1160 -33.73 -15.35 -49.11
C PRO A 1160 -33.68 -16.53 -48.12
N ILE A 1161 -34.81 -16.87 -47.51
CA ILE A 1161 -34.93 -18.01 -46.60
C ILE A 1161 -34.83 -19.30 -47.45
N GLY A 1162 -33.61 -19.81 -47.61
CA GLY A 1162 -33.34 -21.08 -48.27
C GLY A 1162 -33.60 -22.25 -47.33
N GLY A 1163 -34.21 -23.34 -47.82
CA GLY A 1163 -34.51 -24.48 -46.96
C GLY A 1163 -35.44 -25.53 -47.55
N GLU A 1164 -35.28 -26.78 -47.10
CA GLU A 1164 -36.24 -27.87 -47.31
C GLU A 1164 -36.82 -28.26 -45.94
N ILE A 1165 -38.15 -28.21 -45.80
CA ILE A 1165 -38.86 -28.56 -44.57
C ILE A 1165 -39.54 -29.92 -44.76
N ARG A 1166 -39.20 -30.90 -43.93
CA ARG A 1166 -39.81 -32.24 -43.82
C ARG A 1166 -40.02 -32.59 -42.34
N PRO A 1167 -40.87 -33.58 -41.99
CA PRO A 1167 -41.13 -33.96 -40.60
C PRO A 1167 -39.87 -34.32 -39.80
N ASP A 1168 -38.84 -34.85 -40.48
CA ASP A 1168 -37.56 -35.29 -39.93
C ASP A 1168 -36.40 -34.32 -40.23
N ARG A 1169 -36.63 -33.24 -41.00
CA ARG A 1169 -35.58 -32.31 -41.47
C ARG A 1169 -36.06 -30.88 -41.54
N GLN A 1170 -35.41 -30.00 -40.79
CA GLN A 1170 -35.67 -28.56 -40.83
C GLN A 1170 -34.35 -27.86 -41.16
N ALA A 1171 -34.09 -27.62 -42.45
CA ALA A 1171 -32.99 -26.75 -42.87
C ALA A 1171 -33.55 -25.36 -43.15
N LEU A 1172 -33.33 -24.42 -42.23
CA LEU A 1172 -33.68 -23.01 -42.41
C LEU A 1172 -32.39 -22.21 -42.42
N ALA A 1173 -32.01 -21.66 -43.58
CA ALA A 1173 -30.85 -20.80 -43.67
C ALA A 1173 -30.99 -19.59 -42.74
N PHE A 1174 -29.92 -19.31 -41.98
CA PHE A 1174 -29.81 -18.07 -41.23
C PHE A 1174 -29.29 -16.98 -42.17
N ASP A 1175 -30.04 -15.87 -42.28
CA ASP A 1175 -29.64 -14.74 -43.11
C ASP A 1175 -29.08 -13.59 -42.24
N PHE A 1176 -27.81 -13.25 -42.45
CA PHE A 1176 -27.16 -12.13 -41.77
C PHE A 1176 -27.80 -10.77 -42.10
N ASN A 1177 -28.53 -10.65 -43.21
CA ASN A 1177 -29.28 -9.43 -43.53
C ASN A 1177 -30.39 -9.13 -42.50
N TRP A 1178 -30.83 -10.13 -41.72
CA TRP A 1178 -31.75 -9.88 -40.59
C TRP A 1178 -31.12 -9.00 -39.52
N LEU A 1179 -29.80 -9.08 -39.34
CA LEU A 1179 -29.05 -8.36 -38.31
C LEU A 1179 -28.42 -7.06 -38.81
N PHE A 1180 -28.01 -7.03 -40.07
CA PHE A 1180 -27.19 -5.94 -40.63
C PHE A 1180 -27.86 -5.17 -41.78
N SER A 1181 -29.15 -5.43 -42.02
CA SER A 1181 -29.90 -4.89 -43.16
C SER A 1181 -29.35 -5.41 -44.51
N PRO A 1182 -30.15 -5.43 -45.59
CA PRO A 1182 -29.68 -5.94 -46.88
C PRO A 1182 -28.52 -5.07 -47.42
N LEU A 1183 -27.33 -5.67 -47.52
CA LEU A 1183 -26.15 -4.99 -48.07
C LEU A 1183 -26.38 -4.73 -49.57
N GLN A 1184 -26.42 -3.46 -49.98
CA GLN A 1184 -26.22 -3.11 -51.38
C GLN A 1184 -24.77 -3.48 -51.76
N ALA A 1185 -24.52 -3.81 -53.04
CA ALA A 1185 -23.26 -4.34 -53.54
C ALA A 1185 -22.11 -3.29 -53.57
N ASP A 1186 -21.90 -2.58 -52.46
CA ASP A 1186 -20.84 -1.61 -52.24
C ASP A 1186 -19.68 -2.26 -51.44
N GLU A 1187 -18.50 -1.66 -51.54
CA GLU A 1187 -17.30 -2.09 -50.81
C GLU A 1187 -17.55 -2.05 -49.27
N PRO A 1188 -17.19 -3.09 -48.50
CA PRO A 1188 -17.51 -3.16 -47.06
C PRO A 1188 -17.05 -1.94 -46.25
N ALA A 1189 -15.92 -1.33 -46.62
CA ALA A 1189 -15.40 -0.10 -46.03
C ALA A 1189 -16.33 1.11 -46.25
N ALA A 1190 -17.04 1.17 -47.38
CA ALA A 1190 -18.01 2.23 -47.68
C ALA A 1190 -19.32 2.03 -46.88
N LEU A 1191 -19.69 0.79 -46.58
CA LEU A 1191 -20.90 0.44 -45.81
C LEU A 1191 -20.76 0.81 -44.32
N VAL A 1192 -19.56 0.70 -43.75
CA VAL A 1192 -19.26 1.12 -42.36
C VAL A 1192 -18.92 2.61 -42.22
N SER A 1193 -18.88 3.36 -43.33
CA SER A 1193 -18.71 4.82 -43.29
C SER A 1193 -19.96 5.51 -42.72
N PRO A 1194 -19.88 6.73 -42.14
CA PRO A 1194 -21.07 7.46 -41.68
C PRO A 1194 -22.18 7.60 -42.73
N ALA A 1195 -21.81 7.73 -44.02
CA ALA A 1195 -22.77 7.79 -45.13
C ALA A 1195 -23.34 6.42 -45.52
N GLY A 1196 -22.62 5.33 -45.26
CA GLY A 1196 -23.12 3.96 -45.35
C GLY A 1196 -24.11 3.65 -44.24
N LEU A 1197 -23.75 3.95 -42.99
CA LEU A 1197 -24.61 3.79 -41.82
C LEU A 1197 -25.91 4.59 -41.93
N ALA A 1198 -25.86 5.82 -42.47
CA ALA A 1198 -27.04 6.66 -42.69
C ALA A 1198 -27.99 6.11 -43.78
N ARG A 1199 -27.53 5.19 -44.64
CA ARG A 1199 -28.34 4.51 -45.68
C ARG A 1199 -28.87 3.15 -45.24
N MET A 1200 -28.48 2.65 -44.06
CA MET A 1200 -28.98 1.39 -43.53
C MET A 1200 -30.46 1.52 -43.17
N THR A 1201 -31.25 0.51 -43.55
CA THR A 1201 -32.66 0.38 -43.19
C THR A 1201 -32.79 -0.30 -41.83
N GLU A 1202 -33.99 -0.35 -41.25
CA GLU A 1202 -34.19 -0.99 -39.94
C GLU A 1202 -33.82 -2.49 -40.02
N ALA A 1203 -32.97 -2.96 -39.10
CA ALA A 1203 -32.65 -4.38 -38.98
C ALA A 1203 -33.87 -5.14 -38.44
N GLN A 1204 -34.13 -6.34 -38.96
CA GLN A 1204 -35.26 -7.17 -38.53
C GLN A 1204 -35.03 -7.83 -37.17
N ALA A 1205 -33.77 -8.03 -36.79
CA ALA A 1205 -33.36 -8.74 -35.60
C ALA A 1205 -32.12 -8.11 -34.95
N ARG A 1206 -31.93 -8.43 -33.66
CA ARG A 1206 -30.78 -8.01 -32.86
C ARG A 1206 -30.14 -9.21 -32.15
N ILE A 1207 -28.81 -9.31 -32.15
CA ILE A 1207 -28.09 -10.33 -31.37
C ILE A 1207 -28.22 -10.02 -29.87
N ILE A 1208 -28.53 -11.05 -29.09
CA ILE A 1208 -28.58 -11.01 -27.62
C ILE A 1208 -27.37 -11.68 -27.00
N THR A 1209 -27.03 -12.88 -27.46
CA THR A 1209 -25.82 -13.59 -27.03
C THR A 1209 -25.18 -14.38 -28.16
N VAL A 1210 -23.87 -14.55 -28.07
CA VAL A 1210 -23.09 -15.46 -28.91
C VAL A 1210 -22.27 -16.36 -28.00
N SER A 1211 -22.43 -17.67 -28.11
CA SER A 1211 -21.67 -18.61 -27.30
C SER A 1211 -20.18 -18.59 -27.63
N PRO A 1212 -19.30 -18.99 -26.68
CA PRO A 1212 -17.96 -19.44 -27.04
C PRO A 1212 -18.04 -20.62 -28.03
N PRO A 1213 -16.95 -20.91 -28.78
CA PRO A 1213 -16.93 -21.99 -29.75
C PRO A 1213 -17.15 -23.35 -29.07
N ILE A 1214 -18.19 -24.07 -29.52
CA ILE A 1214 -18.50 -25.44 -29.11
C ILE A 1214 -17.75 -26.39 -30.07
N PRO A 1215 -16.91 -27.31 -29.58
CA PRO A 1215 -16.13 -28.18 -30.45
C PRO A 1215 -17.03 -29.14 -31.23
N ILE A 1216 -16.73 -29.32 -32.53
CA ILE A 1216 -17.37 -30.34 -33.37
C ILE A 1216 -16.56 -31.63 -33.29
N VAL A 1217 -17.12 -32.66 -32.66
CA VAL A 1217 -16.49 -33.98 -32.55
C VAL A 1217 -16.77 -34.77 -33.83
N ARG A 1218 -15.70 -35.16 -34.53
CA ARG A 1218 -15.80 -36.05 -35.69
C ARG A 1218 -16.14 -37.45 -35.20
N THR A 1219 -17.21 -38.04 -35.72
CA THR A 1219 -17.43 -39.47 -35.56
C THR A 1219 -16.28 -40.23 -36.21
N SER A 1220 -15.55 -41.03 -35.43
CA SER A 1220 -14.63 -42.03 -35.95
C SER A 1220 -15.46 -43.09 -36.70
N GLY A 1221 -15.63 -42.89 -38.00
CA GLY A 1221 -16.38 -43.76 -38.90
C GLY A 1221 -15.85 -43.68 -40.31
#